data_AF-A0A4P5WYM4-F1
#
_entry.id   AF-A0A4P5WYM4-F1
#
_cell.length_a   1.000
_cell.length_b   1.000
_cell.length_c   1.000
_cell.angle_alpha   90.00
_cell.angle_beta   90.00
_cell.angle_gamma   90.00
#
_symmetry.space_group_name_H-M   'P 1'
#
loop_
_entity.id
_entity.type
_entity.pdbx_description
1 polymer ?
#
loop_
_entity_poly.entity_id
_entity_poly.type
_entity_poly.pdbx_seq_one_letter_code
_entity_poly.pdbx_strand_id
1 'polypeptide(L)'
;MPTAGSGPAGPPDAIQRRLDAAGLNHRPVLLAIDTDVSLDGAPTAEWLVVTADHLAVTDGVAVMRSVAWPAVTGLRTLAGVGGGTLQVRDADGWIDLLRYSNSLATRFHKVSRALERSRDGRGLPLPGDVPALEGPIDPPRCGGCGLRLASAEDACPRCMQKGRILQRVGALLAPYTRGAILLCVLTLLGVVAELVPPKLQQYMVDDILSADGGASQPDFKTALLVVVLALAFSRVLLSVVGVLKGRLATAIGTGLTATLREEMVAKLQSLSVAYYDRHQVGSMISRVAHDSEVLHGLMHQVTGGFLLQIVQLVGVGAMLVWINPKLALFTLIPVPLVILGSWIFWQHVYPRHYRLWDASSKQMATLSGMLSGIRVVKAFAQEPRESDRFHGASDHLRRWREWVEHTNTTYTASMQIVFGLGGLIVWYVGGRDVIGGSMTLGQLIAFLAYLAMFYAPLGALSNFTTWLTSFLSGSKRVLELLDTPTLIEEPAAPEPWDDVRGEIRFENVTFGYDRNQPVLHDVSFTVAPGEMIGIVGRSGSGKSTLVSLLARFHDVHEGRILVDGRDIRGLATSDLRRRLGIVFQESFLFRGTIWKNLSYGRPAATIRDGLAAAKAAGAHDFLCRQPLAYETLLGEQGAGLSGGEKQRLSIARTLLYDPRVLVLDEATSNIDAEAERSIQEALAVLVRGRTTIAIAHRLSTLRNADRILAFDRGRLVEQGTHAELLAADGIYARLVRIQTQVSKQPTVDTLLGEPAAPAGAAAVPAVPTGESAPQAEVIDWLDPATRRFTVGDHGRLELHARAGAGTRIAAGLFVLPTFPASHPQGYLSVRGWNEAGDECELGMIEALADWPEADRDVIRAAVRRRALVRSIRRVHGATLAHGYLDLDVESDVGRRPVTIRWTQSQVVDFGATGKMLIDTEENRWVIPRLDDLPPADREQFLRYVYW
;
A
#
# COMPACT_ATOMS: atom_id res chain seq x y z
N MET A 1 -34.56 15.63 -10.21
CA MET A 1 -35.73 16.41 -9.78
C MET A 1 -36.67 15.44 -9.08
N PRO A 2 -37.10 15.67 -7.82
CA PRO A 2 -37.27 16.95 -7.11
C PRO A 2 -35.95 17.57 -6.64
N THR A 3 -36.06 18.82 -6.21
CA THR A 3 -35.03 19.85 -6.04
C THR A 3 -34.15 19.66 -4.81
N ALA A 4 -32.84 19.76 -5.00
CA ALA A 4 -31.87 19.97 -3.93
C ALA A 4 -32.01 21.42 -3.44
N GLY A 5 -32.47 21.59 -2.21
CA GLY A 5 -32.75 22.90 -1.62
C GLY A 5 -33.97 22.85 -0.73
N SER A 6 -33.92 22.06 0.34
CA SER A 6 -34.82 22.23 1.47
C SER A 6 -33.98 22.30 2.73
N GLY A 7 -33.89 23.50 3.31
CA GLY A 7 -33.71 23.64 4.76
C GLY A 7 -34.83 22.90 5.50
N PRO A 8 -34.84 22.87 6.84
CA PRO A 8 -35.75 22.02 7.61
C PRO A 8 -37.20 22.29 7.17
N ALA A 9 -37.75 21.38 6.37
CA ALA A 9 -39.13 21.47 5.94
C ALA A 9 -39.97 21.28 7.20
N GLY A 10 -40.78 22.27 7.53
CA GLY A 10 -41.81 22.10 8.55
C GLY A 10 -42.64 20.83 8.23
N PRO A 11 -43.23 20.19 9.25
CA PRO A 11 -44.02 18.98 9.03
C PRO A 11 -45.06 19.24 7.93
N PRO A 12 -45.28 18.31 6.97
CA PRO A 12 -46.33 18.42 5.98
C PRO A 12 -47.67 18.83 6.61
N ASP A 13 -48.45 19.71 5.95
CA ASP A 13 -49.73 20.25 6.47
C ASP A 13 -50.73 19.18 6.97
N ALA A 14 -50.57 17.94 6.51
CA ALA A 14 -51.34 16.77 6.93
C ALA A 14 -50.97 16.26 8.34
N ILE A 15 -49.70 16.33 8.72
CA ILE A 15 -49.19 15.95 10.05
C ILE A 15 -49.56 17.02 11.06
N GLN A 16 -49.46 18.30 10.67
CA GLN A 16 -49.78 19.43 11.52
C GLN A 16 -51.27 19.42 11.92
N ARG A 17 -52.18 19.21 10.96
CA ARG A 17 -53.63 19.07 11.22
C ARG A 17 -54.01 17.89 12.12
N ARG A 18 -53.15 16.88 12.26
CA ARG A 18 -53.43 15.66 13.04
C ARG A 18 -52.81 15.67 14.42
N LEU A 19 -51.66 16.33 14.60
CA LEU A 19 -51.17 16.71 15.93
C LEU A 19 -52.21 17.56 16.67
N ASP A 20 -52.86 18.48 15.94
CA ASP A 20 -53.98 19.29 16.45
C ASP A 20 -55.18 18.42 16.87
N ALA A 21 -55.48 17.34 16.13
CA ALA A 21 -56.60 16.41 16.41
C ALA A 21 -56.32 15.43 17.56
N ALA A 22 -55.05 15.11 17.83
CA ALA A 22 -54.63 14.24 18.93
C ALA A 22 -54.54 14.96 20.30
N GLY A 23 -54.90 16.25 20.35
CA GLY A 23 -54.83 17.06 21.58
C GLY A 23 -53.42 17.47 21.99
N LEU A 24 -52.41 17.24 21.13
CA LEU A 24 -51.01 17.61 21.35
C LEU A 24 -50.77 19.09 21.01
N ASN A 25 -51.60 19.99 21.57
CA ASN A 25 -51.63 21.44 21.32
C ASN A 25 -50.49 22.23 22.02
N HIS A 26 -49.28 21.67 22.06
CA HIS A 26 -48.11 22.32 22.67
C HIS A 26 -47.22 22.91 21.58
N ARG A 27 -47.59 24.10 21.09
CA ARG A 27 -46.71 24.91 20.23
C ARG A 27 -45.51 25.38 21.05
N PRO A 28 -44.29 25.40 20.50
CA PRO A 28 -43.89 25.07 19.12
C PRO A 28 -43.37 23.62 18.92
N VAL A 29 -43.60 23.03 17.73
CA VAL A 29 -42.92 21.81 17.27
C VAL A 29 -41.45 22.15 17.01
N LEU A 30 -40.55 21.41 17.65
CA LEU A 30 -39.12 21.69 17.70
C LEU A 30 -38.34 20.91 16.63
N LEU A 31 -38.81 19.70 16.28
CA LEU A 31 -38.19 18.85 15.28
C LEU A 31 -39.23 17.90 14.68
N ALA A 32 -39.22 17.71 13.36
CA ALA A 32 -40.05 16.71 12.67
C ALA A 32 -39.23 15.99 11.60
N ILE A 33 -39.15 14.66 11.66
CA ILE A 33 -38.29 13.84 10.79
C ILE A 33 -38.97 12.52 10.43
N ASP A 34 -38.89 12.11 9.17
CA ASP A 34 -39.42 10.85 8.66
C ASP A 34 -38.45 9.66 8.82
N THR A 35 -39.03 8.47 9.00
CA THR A 35 -38.40 7.15 8.91
C THR A 35 -38.98 6.35 7.74
N ASP A 36 -38.33 5.24 7.36
CA ASP A 36 -38.69 4.34 6.27
C ASP A 36 -39.12 2.93 6.74
N VAL A 37 -39.13 2.70 8.05
CA VAL A 37 -39.49 1.42 8.66
C VAL A 37 -40.39 1.67 9.87
N SER A 38 -41.51 0.96 9.96
CA SER A 38 -42.40 1.02 11.11
C SER A 38 -41.79 0.43 12.37
N LEU A 39 -42.39 0.73 13.52
CA LEU A 39 -42.12 0.03 14.78
C LEU A 39 -42.18 -1.51 14.65
N ASP A 40 -43.12 -2.03 13.86
CA ASP A 40 -43.28 -3.48 13.63
C ASP A 40 -42.31 -4.03 12.56
N GLY A 41 -41.56 -3.16 11.88
CA GLY A 41 -40.58 -3.54 10.86
C GLY A 41 -41.10 -3.58 9.42
N ALA A 42 -42.30 -3.06 9.16
CA ALA A 42 -42.84 -2.93 7.80
C ALA A 42 -42.22 -1.70 7.08
N PRO A 43 -42.05 -1.73 5.75
CA PRO A 43 -41.49 -0.61 4.99
C PRO A 43 -42.54 0.50 4.78
N THR A 44 -42.83 1.25 5.83
CA THR A 44 -43.79 2.38 5.83
C THR A 44 -43.16 3.63 6.40
N ALA A 45 -43.60 4.80 5.93
CA ALA A 45 -43.10 6.07 6.41
C ALA A 45 -43.81 6.49 7.71
N GLU A 46 -43.07 6.55 8.82
CA GLU A 46 -43.51 7.15 10.08
C GLU A 46 -42.71 8.43 10.34
N TRP A 47 -43.17 9.27 11.25
CA TRP A 47 -42.59 10.56 11.58
C TRP A 47 -42.34 10.69 13.06
N LEU A 48 -41.11 11.03 13.43
CA LEU A 48 -40.76 11.49 14.77
C LEU A 48 -41.04 12.99 14.87
N VAL A 49 -41.88 13.37 15.84
CA VAL A 49 -42.21 14.75 16.16
C VAL A 49 -41.78 15.04 17.60
N VAL A 50 -41.00 16.11 17.77
CA VAL A 50 -40.51 16.57 19.07
C VAL A 50 -41.14 17.91 19.39
N THR A 51 -41.75 18.02 20.56
CA THR A 51 -42.33 19.25 21.12
C THR A 51 -41.65 19.57 22.45
N ALA A 52 -41.94 20.73 23.06
CA ALA A 52 -41.39 21.09 24.36
C ALA A 52 -41.72 20.06 25.47
N ASP A 53 -42.89 19.43 25.37
CA ASP A 53 -43.44 18.59 26.42
C ASP A 53 -43.46 17.08 26.06
N HIS A 54 -43.36 16.71 24.78
CA HIS A 54 -43.51 15.32 24.30
C HIS A 54 -42.63 14.96 23.09
N LEU A 55 -42.19 13.69 23.04
CA LEU A 55 -41.79 12.99 21.81
C LEU A 55 -42.93 12.10 21.32
N ALA A 56 -43.31 12.21 20.06
CA ALA A 56 -44.36 11.40 19.45
C ALA A 56 -43.90 10.79 18.12
N VAL A 57 -44.38 9.58 17.83
CA VAL A 57 -44.20 8.89 16.54
C VAL A 57 -45.56 8.70 15.90
N THR A 58 -45.69 9.08 14.63
CA THR A 58 -46.96 9.01 13.89
C THR A 58 -46.74 8.54 12.45
N ASP A 59 -47.62 7.68 11.94
CA ASP A 59 -47.70 7.32 10.51
C ASP A 59 -48.39 8.40 9.67
N GLY A 60 -48.67 9.56 10.27
CA GLY A 60 -49.45 10.63 9.70
C GLY A 60 -50.96 10.42 9.81
N VAL A 61 -51.47 9.27 10.30
CA VAL A 61 -52.90 8.96 10.53
C VAL A 61 -53.23 8.83 12.02
N ALA A 62 -52.40 8.14 12.79
CA ALA A 62 -52.53 7.94 14.23
C ALA A 62 -51.20 8.23 14.94
N VAL A 63 -51.25 8.62 16.21
CA VAL A 63 -50.07 8.66 17.07
C VAL A 63 -49.83 7.24 17.57
N MET A 64 -48.72 6.64 17.15
CA MET A 64 -48.38 5.24 17.45
C MET A 64 -47.73 5.11 18.82
N ARG A 65 -46.84 6.04 19.17
CA ARG A 65 -46.22 6.16 20.50
C ARG A 65 -46.05 7.62 20.89
N SER A 66 -46.21 7.92 22.17
CA SER A 66 -45.86 9.22 22.73
C SER A 66 -45.27 9.05 24.13
N VAL A 67 -44.21 9.79 24.42
CA VAL A 67 -43.53 9.82 25.71
C VAL A 67 -43.38 11.27 26.14
N ALA A 68 -43.75 11.59 27.38
CA ALA A 68 -43.57 12.93 27.94
C ALA A 68 -42.07 13.23 28.12
N TRP A 69 -41.60 14.37 27.61
CA TRP A 69 -40.19 14.78 27.67
C TRP A 69 -39.63 14.81 29.10
N PRO A 70 -40.34 15.29 30.13
CA PRO A 70 -39.85 15.24 31.51
C PRO A 70 -39.63 13.82 32.06
N ALA A 71 -40.31 12.81 31.52
CA ALA A 71 -40.16 11.42 31.94
C ALA A 71 -38.96 10.71 31.29
N VAL A 72 -38.32 11.34 30.30
CA VAL A 72 -37.22 10.74 29.55
C VAL A 72 -35.90 10.82 30.33
N THR A 73 -35.45 9.69 30.85
CA THR A 73 -34.20 9.53 31.60
C THR A 73 -33.01 9.11 30.73
N GLY A 74 -33.20 8.94 29.41
CA GLY A 74 -32.12 8.62 28.46
C GLY A 74 -32.62 8.43 27.03
N LEU A 75 -31.75 8.69 26.05
CA LEU A 75 -31.98 8.35 24.65
C LEU A 75 -30.76 7.60 24.11
N ARG A 76 -30.99 6.63 23.21
CA ARG A 76 -29.91 5.95 22.48
C ARG A 76 -30.40 5.44 21.14
N THR A 77 -29.49 5.36 20.17
CA THR A 77 -29.69 4.55 18.96
C THR A 77 -29.04 3.19 19.11
N LEU A 78 -29.74 2.12 18.76
CA LEU A 78 -29.20 0.76 18.69
C LEU A 78 -29.07 0.34 17.22
N ALA A 79 -27.88 -0.09 16.82
CA ALA A 79 -27.68 -0.69 15.50
C ALA A 79 -28.19 -2.14 15.50
N GLY A 80 -28.85 -2.54 14.42
CA GLY A 80 -29.30 -3.90 14.16
C GLY A 80 -28.86 -4.39 12.77
N VAL A 81 -29.36 -5.56 12.36
CA VAL A 81 -29.08 -6.12 11.04
C VAL A 81 -29.98 -5.44 10.00
N GLY A 82 -29.39 -4.58 9.15
CA GLY A 82 -30.10 -3.88 8.07
C GLY A 82 -30.85 -2.60 8.47
N GLY A 83 -30.79 -2.19 9.74
CA GLY A 83 -31.43 -0.98 10.27
C GLY A 83 -31.03 -0.70 11.71
N GLY A 84 -31.67 0.27 12.34
CA GLY A 84 -31.50 0.59 13.75
C GLY A 84 -32.81 0.97 14.43
N THR A 85 -32.76 1.14 15.75
CA THR A 85 -33.89 1.61 16.55
C THR A 85 -33.47 2.80 17.40
N LEU A 86 -34.37 3.77 17.55
CA LEU A 86 -34.22 4.86 18.50
C LEU A 86 -34.96 4.45 19.77
N GLN A 87 -34.22 4.32 20.87
CA GLN A 87 -34.76 3.95 22.18
C GLN A 87 -34.76 5.13 23.13
N VAL A 88 -35.83 5.22 23.91
CA VAL A 88 -36.00 6.19 24.99
C VAL A 88 -36.11 5.42 26.29
N ARG A 89 -35.50 5.94 27.35
CA ARG A 89 -35.60 5.39 28.70
C ARG A 89 -36.59 6.20 29.52
N ASP A 90 -37.57 5.56 30.12
CA ASP A 90 -38.47 6.15 31.12
C ASP A 90 -38.18 5.58 32.53
N ALA A 91 -39.10 5.74 33.47
CA ALA A 91 -38.97 5.19 34.82
C ALA A 91 -39.02 3.64 34.86
N ASP A 92 -39.69 3.02 33.89
CA ASP A 92 -39.99 1.58 33.83
C ASP A 92 -38.99 0.79 32.97
N GLY A 93 -38.23 1.45 32.08
CA GLY A 93 -37.17 0.80 31.32
C GLY A 93 -36.79 1.50 30.01
N TRP A 94 -36.15 0.75 29.11
CA TRP A 94 -35.87 1.20 27.74
C TRP A 94 -37.00 0.76 26.81
N ILE A 95 -37.51 1.69 26.01
CA ILE A 95 -38.60 1.49 25.07
C ILE A 95 -38.11 1.86 23.67
N ASP A 96 -38.35 0.98 22.69
CA ASP A 96 -38.19 1.32 21.27
C ASP A 96 -39.24 2.37 20.87
N LEU A 97 -38.77 3.57 20.54
CA LEU A 97 -39.62 4.68 20.11
C LEU A 97 -39.93 4.56 18.62
N LEU A 98 -38.93 4.27 17.78
CA LEU A 98 -39.08 4.02 16.34
C LEU A 98 -37.96 3.15 15.79
N ARG A 99 -38.14 2.66 14.57
CA ARG A 99 -37.14 1.93 13.79
C ARG A 99 -36.80 2.70 12.52
N TYR A 100 -35.64 2.43 11.94
CA TYR A 100 -35.19 3.04 10.69
C TYR A 100 -34.26 2.08 9.94
N SER A 101 -34.17 2.18 8.62
CA SER A 101 -33.19 1.42 7.86
C SER A 101 -31.78 2.02 7.97
N ASN A 102 -30.75 1.26 7.59
CA ASN A 102 -29.36 1.78 7.52
C ASN A 102 -29.23 3.03 6.62
N SER A 103 -30.21 3.25 5.75
CA SER A 103 -30.29 4.40 4.88
C SER A 103 -30.52 5.72 5.64
N LEU A 104 -31.11 5.67 6.85
CA LEU A 104 -31.41 6.84 7.70
C LEU A 104 -30.60 6.85 9.00
N ALA A 105 -29.62 5.96 9.16
CA ALA A 105 -28.88 5.81 10.41
C ALA A 105 -28.12 7.08 10.83
N THR A 106 -27.48 7.79 9.89
CA THR A 106 -26.80 9.08 10.18
C THR A 106 -27.75 10.09 10.79
N ARG A 107 -28.91 10.23 10.14
CA ARG A 107 -29.97 11.17 10.47
C ARG A 107 -30.45 10.93 11.89
N PHE A 108 -30.86 9.70 12.22
CA PHE A 108 -31.38 9.38 13.55
C PHE A 108 -30.31 9.41 14.65
N HIS A 109 -29.04 9.15 14.31
CA HIS A 109 -27.95 9.30 15.27
C HIS A 109 -27.75 10.77 15.68
N LYS A 110 -27.70 11.70 14.71
CA LYS A 110 -27.60 13.14 14.99
C LYS A 110 -28.79 13.64 15.82
N VAL A 111 -29.99 13.14 15.53
CA VAL A 111 -31.23 13.49 16.24
C VAL A 111 -31.21 13.01 17.68
N SER A 112 -30.90 11.73 17.92
CA SER A 112 -30.78 11.18 19.27
C SER A 112 -29.82 12.00 20.13
N ARG A 113 -28.71 12.45 19.54
CA ARG A 113 -27.69 13.23 20.23
C ARG A 113 -28.13 14.67 20.52
N ALA A 114 -28.77 15.33 19.56
CA ALA A 114 -29.32 16.67 19.77
C ALA A 114 -30.33 16.67 20.93
N LEU A 115 -31.16 15.63 21.00
CA LEU A 115 -32.11 15.41 22.09
C LEU A 115 -31.39 15.16 23.42
N GLU A 116 -30.38 14.28 23.46
CA GLU A 116 -29.61 14.00 24.69
C GLU A 116 -28.91 15.26 25.23
N ARG A 117 -28.28 16.07 24.37
CA ARG A 117 -27.64 17.34 24.75
C ARG A 117 -28.63 18.37 25.33
N SER A 118 -29.82 18.46 24.73
CA SER A 118 -30.88 19.34 25.23
C SER A 118 -31.37 18.94 26.61
N ARG A 119 -31.32 17.65 26.96
CA ARG A 119 -31.74 17.14 28.27
C ARG A 119 -30.73 17.45 29.38
N ASP A 120 -29.43 17.30 29.09
CA ASP A 120 -28.35 17.46 30.09
C ASP A 120 -28.04 18.93 30.46
N GLY A 121 -28.86 19.88 30.02
CA GLY A 121 -28.72 21.30 30.35
C GLY A 121 -27.49 21.99 29.72
N ARG A 122 -26.83 21.33 28.75
CA ARG A 122 -25.62 21.83 28.05
C ARG A 122 -25.92 22.48 26.69
N GLY A 123 -27.18 22.75 26.36
CA GLY A 123 -27.62 23.44 25.14
C GLY A 123 -28.70 24.50 25.42
N LEU A 124 -28.77 25.53 24.57
CA LEU A 124 -29.68 26.68 24.68
C LEU A 124 -31.17 26.27 24.88
N PRO A 125 -32.00 27.12 25.52
CA PRO A 125 -33.44 26.91 25.61
C PRO A 125 -34.04 26.84 24.21
N LEU A 126 -34.96 25.88 24.00
CA LEU A 126 -35.71 25.75 22.76
C LEU A 126 -36.75 26.88 22.67
N PRO A 127 -36.46 27.93 21.89
CA PRO A 127 -37.35 28.30 20.77
C PRO A 127 -36.59 28.75 19.52
N GLY A 128 -37.09 28.35 18.34
CA GLY A 128 -36.78 28.96 17.05
C GLY A 128 -35.59 28.37 16.30
N ASP A 129 -34.48 28.11 16.98
CA ASP A 129 -33.24 27.65 16.34
C ASP A 129 -32.58 26.57 17.19
N VAL A 130 -32.85 25.28 16.90
CA VAL A 130 -31.77 24.29 17.07
C VAL A 130 -30.74 24.73 16.04
N PRO A 131 -29.55 25.27 16.43
CA PRO A 131 -28.54 25.64 15.45
C PRO A 131 -28.36 24.43 14.56
N ALA A 132 -28.74 24.61 13.29
CA ALA A 132 -29.07 23.53 12.38
C ALA A 132 -28.04 22.42 12.52
N LEU A 133 -28.50 21.19 12.82
CA LEU A 133 -27.74 19.95 12.71
C LEU A 133 -26.58 20.16 11.72
N GLU A 134 -25.34 20.31 12.19
CA GLU A 134 -24.27 20.76 11.31
C GLU A 134 -24.12 19.79 10.12
N GLY A 135 -24.20 20.34 8.91
CA GLY A 135 -24.20 19.60 7.65
C GLY A 135 -25.52 18.91 7.28
N PRO A 136 -25.65 18.39 6.05
CA PRO A 136 -26.88 17.75 5.59
C PRO A 136 -27.30 16.59 6.53
N ILE A 137 -28.60 16.50 6.80
CA ILE A 137 -29.22 15.43 7.59
C ILE A 137 -29.15 14.11 6.81
N ASP A 138 -29.22 14.20 5.48
CA ASP A 138 -29.13 13.07 4.58
C ASP A 138 -27.73 12.85 4.03
N PRO A 139 -27.30 11.59 3.86
CA PRO A 139 -26.08 11.27 3.16
C PRO A 139 -26.16 11.80 1.71
N PRO A 140 -25.05 12.34 1.19
CA PRO A 140 -25.00 12.97 -0.12
C PRO A 140 -25.35 11.98 -1.24
N ARG A 141 -26.09 12.46 -2.24
CA ARG A 141 -26.46 11.70 -3.42
C ARG A 141 -25.82 12.31 -4.65
N CYS A 142 -25.41 11.48 -5.59
CA CYS A 142 -24.93 11.94 -6.88
C CYS A 142 -26.02 12.73 -7.61
N GLY A 143 -25.74 13.99 -7.99
CA GLY A 143 -26.69 14.84 -8.72
C GLY A 143 -27.10 14.30 -10.10
N GLY A 144 -26.34 13.38 -10.69
CA GLY A 144 -26.64 12.76 -11.98
C GLY A 144 -27.54 11.52 -11.88
N CYS A 145 -27.10 10.49 -11.15
CA CYS A 145 -27.80 9.19 -11.09
C CYS A 145 -28.51 8.90 -9.76
N GLY A 146 -28.42 9.80 -8.78
CA GLY A 146 -29.02 9.62 -7.46
C GLY A 146 -28.39 8.53 -6.58
N LEU A 147 -27.26 7.93 -7.01
CA LEU A 147 -26.51 6.97 -6.20
C LEU A 147 -26.06 7.64 -4.89
N ARG A 148 -26.31 6.98 -3.77
CA ARG A 148 -25.83 7.45 -2.46
C ARG A 148 -24.30 7.31 -2.40
N LEU A 149 -23.65 8.38 -1.99
CA LEU A 149 -22.20 8.49 -1.82
C LEU A 149 -21.88 8.38 -0.32
N ALA A 150 -20.69 7.88 0.03
CA ALA A 150 -20.30 7.78 1.43
C ALA A 150 -19.89 9.17 1.99
N SER A 151 -19.31 10.01 1.14
CA SER A 151 -19.01 11.42 1.39
C SER A 151 -19.55 12.31 0.27
N ALA A 152 -19.69 13.62 0.52
CA ALA A 152 -20.18 14.56 -0.49
C ALA A 152 -19.14 14.78 -1.60
N GLU A 153 -17.90 14.42 -1.31
CA GLU A 153 -16.73 14.58 -2.15
C GLU A 153 -16.42 13.32 -2.97
N ASP A 154 -17.08 12.19 -2.71
CA ASP A 154 -16.85 10.95 -3.46
C ASP A 154 -17.29 11.09 -4.92
N ALA A 155 -16.40 10.73 -5.86
CA ALA A 155 -16.74 10.66 -7.27
C ALA A 155 -17.73 9.52 -7.53
N CYS A 156 -18.82 9.79 -8.26
CA CYS A 156 -19.80 8.75 -8.58
C CYS A 156 -19.23 7.74 -9.61
N PRO A 157 -19.09 6.45 -9.26
CA PRO A 157 -18.50 5.45 -10.15
C PRO A 157 -19.35 5.14 -11.39
N ARG A 158 -20.64 5.54 -11.37
CA ARG A 158 -21.60 5.37 -12.46
C ARG A 158 -21.68 6.60 -13.38
N CYS A 159 -21.42 7.80 -12.86
CA CYS A 159 -21.52 9.06 -13.62
C CYS A 159 -20.18 9.61 -14.11
N MET A 160 -19.05 8.96 -13.78
CA MET A 160 -17.74 9.23 -14.39
C MET A 160 -17.86 9.19 -15.93
N GLN A 161 -17.81 10.36 -16.58
CA GLN A 161 -18.03 10.50 -18.02
C GLN A 161 -16.84 9.93 -18.80
N LYS A 162 -17.09 8.96 -19.68
CA LYS A 162 -16.07 8.33 -20.56
C LYS A 162 -15.25 9.33 -21.40
N GLY A 163 -15.83 10.50 -21.74
CA GLY A 163 -15.13 11.56 -22.47
C GLY A 163 -14.03 12.25 -21.65
N ARG A 164 -14.22 12.42 -20.34
CA ARG A 164 -13.21 13.03 -19.46
C ARG A 164 -12.01 12.11 -19.24
N ILE A 165 -12.24 10.79 -19.25
CA ILE A 165 -11.19 9.76 -19.22
C ILE A 165 -10.24 9.93 -20.41
N LEU A 166 -10.79 10.02 -21.63
CA LEU A 166 -10.01 10.21 -22.85
C LEU A 166 -9.27 11.56 -22.86
N GLN A 167 -9.90 12.63 -22.36
CA GLN A 167 -9.25 13.94 -22.25
C GLN A 167 -8.03 13.91 -21.32
N ARG A 168 -8.14 13.24 -20.17
CA ARG A 168 -7.02 13.10 -19.22
C ARG A 168 -5.92 12.19 -19.72
N VAL A 169 -6.26 11.07 -20.37
CA VAL A 169 -5.27 10.24 -21.06
C VAL A 169 -4.55 11.07 -22.13
N GLY A 170 -5.29 11.91 -22.86
CA GLY A 170 -4.70 12.88 -23.81
C GLY A 170 -3.73 13.86 -23.14
N ALA A 171 -4.04 14.36 -21.95
CA ALA A 171 -3.15 15.21 -21.17
C ALA A 171 -1.86 14.48 -20.75
N LEU A 172 -1.97 13.21 -20.34
CA LEU A 172 -0.79 12.36 -20.03
C LEU A 172 0.09 12.10 -21.26
N LEU A 173 -0.49 12.09 -22.48
CA LEU A 173 0.26 11.98 -23.73
C LEU A 173 0.91 13.30 -24.18
N ALA A 174 0.56 14.45 -23.59
CA ALA A 174 1.05 15.76 -24.01
C ALA A 174 2.60 15.87 -24.10
N PRO A 175 3.38 15.33 -23.15
CA PRO A 175 4.85 15.36 -23.21
C PRO A 175 5.43 14.56 -24.39
N TYR A 176 4.69 13.56 -24.88
CA TYR A 176 5.12 12.64 -25.94
C TYR A 176 4.53 12.98 -27.32
N THR A 177 3.84 14.12 -27.45
CA THR A 177 3.14 14.54 -28.68
C THR A 177 4.00 14.52 -29.93
N ARG A 178 5.25 15.01 -29.86
CA ARG A 178 6.19 14.99 -31.00
C ARG A 178 6.50 13.57 -31.46
N GLY A 179 6.77 12.67 -30.50
CA GLY A 179 7.02 11.26 -30.77
C GLY A 179 5.78 10.57 -31.36
N ALA A 180 4.59 10.84 -30.81
CA ALA A 180 3.33 10.29 -31.30
C ALA A 180 3.00 10.77 -32.73
N ILE A 181 3.23 12.06 -33.05
CA ILE A 181 3.05 12.60 -34.41
C ILE A 181 4.02 11.92 -35.38
N LEU A 182 5.32 11.84 -35.04
CA LEU A 182 6.32 11.16 -35.85
C LEU A 182 5.92 9.69 -36.10
N LEU A 183 5.41 9.03 -35.07
CA LEU A 183 4.91 7.67 -35.14
C LEU A 183 3.73 7.53 -36.10
N CYS A 184 2.74 8.41 -36.02
CA CYS A 184 1.62 8.45 -36.96
C CYS A 184 2.10 8.67 -38.41
N VAL A 185 3.03 9.60 -38.63
CA VAL A 185 3.60 9.89 -39.96
C VAL A 185 4.35 8.69 -40.51
N LEU A 186 5.26 8.09 -39.74
CA LEU A 186 6.00 6.88 -40.14
C LEU A 186 5.06 5.72 -40.47
N THR A 187 3.94 5.63 -39.75
CA THR A 187 2.99 4.55 -39.99
C THR A 187 2.14 4.77 -41.23
N LEU A 188 1.72 6.01 -41.50
CA LEU A 188 1.05 6.37 -42.76
C LEU A 188 1.98 6.11 -43.96
N LEU A 189 3.26 6.51 -43.85
CA LEU A 189 4.28 6.22 -44.85
C LEU A 189 4.46 4.72 -45.06
N GLY A 190 4.45 3.93 -43.98
CA GLY A 190 4.50 2.47 -44.04
C GLY A 190 3.34 1.86 -44.82
N VAL A 191 2.09 2.31 -44.58
CA VAL A 191 0.91 1.84 -45.32
C VAL A 191 1.03 2.15 -46.81
N VAL A 192 1.48 3.35 -47.17
CA VAL A 192 1.71 3.73 -48.58
C VAL A 192 2.80 2.86 -49.20
N ALA A 193 3.91 2.63 -48.49
CA ALA A 193 5.00 1.78 -48.96
C ALA A 193 4.58 0.31 -49.13
N GLU A 194 3.66 -0.21 -48.31
CA GLU A 194 3.10 -1.57 -48.46
C GLU A 194 2.27 -1.75 -49.74
N LEU A 195 1.75 -0.67 -50.32
CA LEU A 195 1.01 -0.74 -51.58
C LEU A 195 1.93 -0.89 -52.80
N VAL A 196 3.24 -0.63 -52.68
CA VAL A 196 4.18 -0.64 -53.82
C VAL A 196 4.51 -2.05 -54.35
N PRO A 197 4.80 -3.07 -53.51
CA PRO A 197 5.26 -4.37 -53.99
C PRO A 197 4.32 -5.10 -54.95
N PRO A 198 2.98 -5.16 -54.74
CA PRO A 198 2.08 -5.80 -55.71
C PRO A 198 2.10 -5.15 -57.10
N LYS A 199 2.30 -3.82 -57.18
CA LYS A 199 2.44 -3.12 -58.46
C LYS A 199 3.77 -3.39 -59.15
N LEU A 200 4.86 -3.49 -58.38
CA LEU A 200 6.14 -3.93 -58.93
C LEU A 200 6.07 -5.38 -59.45
N GLN A 201 5.30 -6.26 -58.77
CA GLN A 201 5.02 -7.61 -59.26
C GLN A 201 4.19 -7.61 -60.55
N GLN A 202 3.18 -6.73 -60.66
CA GLN A 202 2.46 -6.53 -61.92
C GLN A 202 3.40 -6.13 -63.05
N TYR A 203 4.20 -5.08 -62.85
CA TYR A 203 5.16 -4.58 -63.84
C TYR A 203 6.17 -5.67 -64.28
N MET A 204 6.65 -6.46 -63.32
CA MET A 204 7.53 -7.60 -63.61
C MET A 204 6.88 -8.64 -64.54
N VAL A 205 5.59 -8.92 -64.34
CA VAL A 205 4.88 -9.92 -65.15
C VAL A 205 4.49 -9.36 -66.52
N ASP A 206 3.96 -8.14 -66.56
CA ASP A 206 3.41 -7.52 -67.77
C ASP A 206 4.50 -6.97 -68.71
N ASP A 207 5.52 -6.31 -68.19
CA ASP A 207 6.49 -5.58 -69.02
C ASP A 207 7.83 -6.31 -69.18
N ILE A 208 8.17 -7.22 -68.27
CA ILE A 208 9.43 -7.97 -68.31
C ILE A 208 9.21 -9.40 -68.80
N LEU A 209 8.25 -10.14 -68.23
CA LEU A 209 8.08 -11.57 -68.50
C LEU A 209 7.22 -11.90 -69.73
N SER A 210 6.33 -10.99 -70.18
CA SER A 210 5.39 -11.26 -71.27
C SER A 210 5.71 -10.54 -72.59
N ALA A 211 6.93 -10.02 -72.76
CA ALA A 211 7.38 -9.44 -74.02
C ALA A 211 7.51 -10.49 -75.15
N ASP A 212 6.49 -10.57 -76.01
CA ASP A 212 6.59 -11.13 -77.36
C ASP A 212 7.55 -10.26 -78.19
N GLY A 213 8.86 -10.54 -78.16
CA GLY A 213 9.81 -9.82 -79.02
C GLY A 213 11.29 -9.97 -78.70
N GLY A 214 11.90 -11.05 -79.18
CA GLY A 214 13.25 -11.01 -79.77
C GLY A 214 14.45 -10.89 -78.84
N ALA A 215 15.42 -11.80 -79.05
CA ALA A 215 16.76 -11.84 -78.46
C ALA A 215 17.68 -10.65 -78.86
N SER A 216 17.16 -9.42 -78.94
CA SER A 216 17.91 -8.23 -79.39
C SER A 216 17.46 -6.93 -78.71
N GLN A 217 17.27 -6.97 -77.38
CA GLN A 217 17.48 -5.79 -76.54
C GLN A 217 18.67 -6.05 -75.61
N PRO A 218 19.61 -5.10 -75.44
CA PRO A 218 20.48 -5.11 -74.30
C PRO A 218 19.58 -4.91 -73.07
N ASP A 219 19.35 -6.03 -72.41
CA ASP A 219 19.50 -6.16 -70.97
C ASP A 219 18.23 -6.51 -70.17
N PHE A 220 17.42 -7.46 -70.68
CA PHE A 220 16.37 -8.17 -69.92
C PHE A 220 16.85 -8.61 -68.52
N LYS A 221 18.10 -9.08 -68.43
CA LYS A 221 18.73 -9.48 -67.17
C LYS A 221 18.89 -8.28 -66.23
N THR A 222 19.34 -7.11 -66.70
CA THR A 222 19.35 -5.91 -65.85
C THR A 222 17.97 -5.36 -65.53
N ALA A 223 17.00 -5.36 -66.44
CA ALA A 223 15.65 -4.89 -66.15
C ALA A 223 14.99 -5.73 -65.05
N LEU A 224 15.10 -7.06 -65.14
CA LEU A 224 14.67 -7.99 -64.10
C LEU A 224 15.44 -7.76 -62.79
N LEU A 225 16.77 -7.59 -62.87
CA LEU A 225 17.62 -7.31 -61.70
C LEU A 225 17.21 -6.00 -61.01
N VAL A 226 16.91 -4.94 -61.75
CA VAL A 226 16.47 -3.65 -61.21
C VAL A 226 15.14 -3.78 -60.48
N VAL A 227 14.16 -4.50 -61.04
CA VAL A 227 12.86 -4.71 -60.38
C VAL A 227 12.99 -5.61 -59.15
N VAL A 228 13.81 -6.67 -59.21
CA VAL A 228 14.09 -7.53 -58.05
C VAL A 228 14.83 -6.75 -56.96
N LEU A 229 15.81 -5.91 -57.32
CA LEU A 229 16.49 -5.02 -56.37
C LEU A 229 15.54 -3.96 -55.79
N ALA A 230 14.60 -3.43 -56.57
CA ALA A 230 13.57 -2.52 -56.08
C ALA A 230 12.59 -3.22 -55.11
N LEU A 231 12.19 -4.46 -55.41
CA LEU A 231 11.40 -5.30 -54.49
C LEU A 231 12.17 -5.60 -53.21
N ALA A 232 13.44 -6.01 -53.32
CA ALA A 232 14.31 -6.25 -52.16
C ALA A 232 14.48 -4.98 -51.33
N PHE A 233 14.77 -3.84 -51.97
CA PHE A 233 14.89 -2.54 -51.32
C PHE A 233 13.60 -2.14 -50.61
N SER A 234 12.43 -2.30 -51.26
CA SER A 234 11.13 -2.00 -50.64
C SER A 234 10.88 -2.86 -49.39
N ARG A 235 11.26 -4.15 -49.41
CA ARG A 235 11.13 -5.05 -48.26
C ARG A 235 12.08 -4.67 -47.13
N VAL A 236 13.33 -4.32 -47.44
CA VAL A 236 14.30 -3.83 -46.45
C VAL A 236 13.81 -2.50 -45.86
N LEU A 237 13.37 -1.56 -46.68
CA LEU A 237 12.84 -0.26 -46.24
C LEU A 237 11.63 -0.44 -45.31
N LEU A 238 10.65 -1.25 -45.70
CA LEU A 238 9.48 -1.58 -44.86
C LEU A 238 9.89 -2.22 -43.52
N SER A 239 10.89 -3.10 -43.54
CA SER A 239 11.43 -3.73 -42.32
C SER A 239 12.12 -2.70 -41.42
N VAL A 240 12.93 -1.79 -41.99
CA VAL A 240 13.60 -0.71 -41.24
C VAL A 240 12.59 0.26 -40.64
N VAL A 241 11.60 0.70 -41.42
CA VAL A 241 10.49 1.56 -40.94
C VAL A 241 9.71 0.84 -39.84
N GLY A 242 9.44 -0.46 -40.00
CA GLY A 242 8.80 -1.30 -38.99
C GLY A 242 9.58 -1.35 -37.67
N VAL A 243 10.90 -1.55 -37.73
CA VAL A 243 11.78 -1.55 -36.55
C VAL A 243 11.82 -0.17 -35.89
N LEU A 244 11.95 0.91 -36.66
CA LEU A 244 11.97 2.28 -36.12
C LEU A 244 10.64 2.64 -35.45
N LYS A 245 9.52 2.33 -36.12
CA LYS A 245 8.16 2.49 -35.59
C LYS A 245 7.99 1.71 -34.29
N GLY A 246 8.38 0.43 -34.28
CA GLY A 246 8.30 -0.43 -33.10
C GLY A 246 9.12 0.10 -31.93
N ARG A 247 10.38 0.50 -32.17
CA ARG A 247 11.24 1.07 -31.12
C ARG A 247 10.68 2.38 -30.56
N LEU A 248 10.19 3.27 -31.42
CA LEU A 248 9.60 4.54 -31.00
C LEU A 248 8.30 4.31 -30.19
N ALA A 249 7.44 3.40 -30.61
CA ALA A 249 6.23 3.04 -29.88
C ALA A 249 6.53 2.44 -28.51
N THR A 250 7.50 1.52 -28.43
CA THR A 250 7.93 0.94 -27.16
C THR A 250 8.49 2.02 -26.25
N ALA A 251 9.35 2.92 -26.75
CA ALA A 251 9.93 4.00 -25.95
C ALA A 251 8.87 4.95 -25.37
N ILE A 252 7.88 5.35 -26.17
CA ILE A 252 6.77 6.20 -25.71
C ILE A 252 5.89 5.42 -24.72
N GLY A 253 5.56 4.17 -25.03
CA GLY A 253 4.69 3.34 -24.22
C GLY A 253 5.27 3.02 -22.84
N THR A 254 6.56 2.66 -22.76
CA THR A 254 7.23 2.39 -21.48
C THR A 254 7.41 3.66 -20.66
N GLY A 255 7.74 4.80 -21.29
CA GLY A 255 7.82 6.10 -20.62
C GLY A 255 6.49 6.51 -20.00
N LEU A 256 5.40 6.41 -20.77
CA LEU A 256 4.05 6.71 -20.28
C LEU A 256 3.62 5.82 -19.11
N THR A 257 3.89 4.50 -19.20
CA THR A 257 3.60 3.57 -18.11
C THR A 257 4.42 3.89 -16.85
N ALA A 258 5.68 4.29 -16.99
CA ALA A 258 6.53 4.68 -15.86
C ALA A 258 5.98 5.91 -15.13
N THR A 259 5.70 7.00 -15.86
CA THR A 259 5.11 8.22 -15.30
C THR A 259 3.76 7.94 -14.64
N LEU A 260 2.91 7.13 -15.27
CA LEU A 260 1.63 6.74 -14.67
C LEU A 260 1.83 5.97 -13.36
N ARG A 261 2.77 5.02 -13.32
CA ARG A 261 3.06 4.25 -12.09
C ARG A 261 3.58 5.15 -10.97
N GLU A 262 4.42 6.14 -11.29
CA GLU A 262 4.90 7.15 -10.35
C GLU A 262 3.72 7.95 -9.76
N GLU A 263 2.82 8.47 -10.61
CA GLU A 263 1.62 9.19 -10.16
C GLU A 263 0.68 8.30 -9.32
N MET A 264 0.47 7.05 -9.71
CA MET A 264 -0.37 6.11 -8.96
C MET A 264 0.22 5.78 -7.58
N VAL A 265 1.55 5.60 -7.49
CA VAL A 265 2.24 5.34 -6.21
C VAL A 265 2.21 6.59 -5.33
N ALA A 266 2.49 7.77 -5.89
CA ALA A 266 2.37 9.03 -5.17
C ALA A 266 0.95 9.25 -4.65
N LYS A 267 -0.06 8.94 -5.48
CA LYS A 267 -1.46 9.00 -5.05
C LYS A 267 -1.74 8.03 -3.91
N LEU A 268 -1.35 6.76 -4.03
CA LEU A 268 -1.52 5.78 -2.95
C LEU A 268 -0.93 6.29 -1.63
N GLN A 269 0.31 6.79 -1.65
CA GLN A 269 0.97 7.36 -0.47
C GLN A 269 0.25 8.57 0.14
N SER A 270 -0.55 9.31 -0.65
CA SER A 270 -1.36 10.44 -0.16
C SER A 270 -2.71 10.02 0.45
N LEU A 271 -3.18 8.79 0.21
CA LEU A 271 -4.48 8.34 0.71
C LEU A 271 -4.43 8.06 2.22
N SER A 272 -5.55 8.33 2.90
CA SER A 272 -5.70 8.07 4.34
C SER A 272 -5.63 6.57 4.66
N VAL A 273 -5.27 6.23 5.92
CA VAL A 273 -5.26 4.85 6.43
C VAL A 273 -6.62 4.16 6.24
N ALA A 274 -7.72 4.90 6.35
CA ALA A 274 -9.09 4.40 6.13
C ALA A 274 -9.28 3.73 4.75
N TYR A 275 -8.54 4.17 3.73
CA TYR A 275 -8.58 3.57 2.40
C TYR A 275 -7.98 2.15 2.42
N TYR A 276 -6.88 1.96 3.16
CA TYR A 276 -6.17 0.69 3.29
C TYR A 276 -6.92 -0.33 4.15
N ASP A 277 -7.66 0.13 5.16
CA ASP A 277 -8.51 -0.76 5.98
C ASP A 277 -9.66 -1.38 5.17
N ARG A 278 -10.10 -0.71 4.10
CA ARG A 278 -11.23 -1.14 3.26
C ARG A 278 -10.81 -1.90 1.99
N HIS A 279 -9.55 -1.82 1.59
CA HIS A 279 -9.07 -2.36 0.32
C HIS A 279 -7.89 -3.31 0.51
N GLN A 280 -7.92 -4.45 -0.18
CA GLN A 280 -6.82 -5.41 -0.13
C GLN A 280 -5.57 -4.87 -0.84
N VAL A 281 -4.43 -4.90 -0.15
CA VAL A 281 -3.12 -4.49 -0.69
C VAL A 281 -2.80 -5.18 -2.02
N GLY A 282 -3.12 -6.48 -2.16
CA GLY A 282 -2.91 -7.23 -3.40
C GLY A 282 -3.67 -6.67 -4.60
N SER A 283 -4.89 -6.14 -4.38
CA SER A 283 -5.64 -5.47 -5.44
C SER A 283 -4.95 -4.18 -5.88
N MET A 284 -4.37 -3.41 -4.95
CA MET A 284 -3.63 -2.18 -5.27
C MET A 284 -2.36 -2.48 -6.06
N ILE A 285 -1.60 -3.52 -5.66
CA ILE A 285 -0.42 -3.99 -6.40
C ILE A 285 -0.82 -4.38 -7.82
N SER A 286 -1.91 -5.14 -8.00
CA SER A 286 -2.41 -5.53 -9.31
C SER A 286 -2.83 -4.32 -10.16
N ARG A 287 -3.45 -3.29 -9.57
CA ARG A 287 -3.77 -2.04 -10.28
C ARG A 287 -2.51 -1.33 -10.77
N VAL A 288 -1.51 -1.15 -9.91
CA VAL A 288 -0.26 -0.48 -10.28
C VAL A 288 0.55 -1.29 -11.28
N ALA A 289 0.62 -2.62 -11.13
CA ALA A 289 1.42 -3.47 -12.00
C ALA A 289 0.73 -3.75 -13.35
N HIS A 290 -0.54 -4.16 -13.34
CA HIS A 290 -1.24 -4.66 -14.52
C HIS A 290 -2.14 -3.62 -15.19
N ASP A 291 -2.89 -2.82 -14.42
CA ASP A 291 -3.82 -1.85 -15.04
C ASP A 291 -3.09 -0.66 -15.66
N SER A 292 -1.90 -0.31 -15.18
CA SER A 292 -1.04 0.70 -15.82
C SER A 292 -0.54 0.28 -17.21
N GLU A 293 -0.39 -1.03 -17.45
CA GLU A 293 0.07 -1.59 -18.72
C GLU A 293 -0.94 -1.38 -19.86
N VAL A 294 -2.18 -1.06 -19.51
CA VAL A 294 -3.25 -0.77 -20.47
C VAL A 294 -2.91 0.44 -21.34
N LEU A 295 -2.17 1.43 -20.83
CA LEU A 295 -1.68 2.56 -21.63
C LEU A 295 -0.56 2.17 -22.59
N HIS A 296 0.30 1.19 -22.23
CA HIS A 296 1.27 0.63 -23.16
C HIS A 296 0.57 -0.02 -24.37
N GLY A 297 -0.53 -0.75 -24.10
CA GLY A 297 -1.39 -1.33 -25.14
C GLY A 297 -2.00 -0.31 -26.10
N LEU A 298 -2.22 0.94 -25.66
CA LEU A 298 -2.66 2.03 -26.55
C LEU A 298 -1.61 2.39 -27.60
N MET A 299 -0.32 2.41 -27.24
CA MET A 299 0.74 2.73 -28.21
C MET A 299 0.88 1.64 -29.26
N HIS A 300 0.69 0.38 -28.88
CA HIS A 300 0.60 -0.73 -29.82
C HIS A 300 -0.60 -0.56 -30.77
N GLN A 301 -1.75 -0.13 -30.25
CA GLN A 301 -2.94 0.12 -31.08
C GLN A 301 -2.77 1.32 -32.03
N VAL A 302 -2.01 2.35 -31.65
CA VAL A 302 -1.71 3.49 -32.53
C VAL A 302 -0.74 3.12 -33.66
N THR A 303 0.13 2.12 -33.48
CA THR A 303 1.16 1.72 -34.47
C THR A 303 0.80 0.56 -35.38
N GLY A 304 -0.13 -0.31 -34.98
CA GLY A 304 -0.56 -1.45 -35.79
C GLY A 304 -2.04 -1.79 -35.64
N GLY A 305 -2.80 -0.95 -34.93
CA GLY A 305 -4.19 -1.21 -34.60
C GLY A 305 -5.21 -0.62 -35.57
N PHE A 306 -6.40 -0.42 -35.04
CA PHE A 306 -7.66 -0.18 -35.75
C PHE A 306 -7.64 1.00 -36.71
N LEU A 307 -7.11 2.16 -36.30
CA LEU A 307 -7.08 3.35 -37.16
C LEU A 307 -6.27 3.08 -38.44
N LEU A 308 -5.16 2.38 -38.31
CA LEU A 308 -4.30 2.02 -39.43
C LEU A 308 -4.90 0.92 -40.29
N GLN A 309 -5.57 -0.05 -39.67
CA GLN A 309 -6.33 -1.06 -40.40
C GLN A 309 -7.41 -0.43 -41.27
N ILE A 310 -8.08 0.63 -40.81
CA ILE A 310 -9.03 1.41 -41.64
C ILE A 310 -8.30 2.13 -42.77
N VAL A 311 -7.20 2.83 -42.49
CA VAL A 311 -6.43 3.55 -43.53
C VAL A 311 -5.90 2.59 -44.59
N GLN A 312 -5.39 1.43 -44.18
CA GLN A 312 -4.93 0.36 -45.08
C GLN A 312 -6.09 -0.22 -45.87
N LEU A 313 -7.25 -0.46 -45.26
CA LEU A 313 -8.45 -0.95 -45.93
C LEU A 313 -8.94 0.02 -47.01
N VAL A 314 -8.98 1.31 -46.70
CA VAL A 314 -9.34 2.38 -47.64
C VAL A 314 -8.31 2.47 -48.77
N GLY A 315 -7.01 2.44 -48.46
CA GLY A 315 -5.93 2.50 -49.44
C GLY A 315 -5.91 1.31 -50.40
N VAL A 316 -5.99 0.09 -49.87
CA VAL A 316 -6.05 -1.14 -50.67
C VAL A 316 -7.36 -1.21 -51.45
N GLY A 317 -8.48 -0.82 -50.86
CA GLY A 317 -9.78 -0.76 -51.54
C GLY A 317 -9.78 0.20 -52.73
N ALA A 318 -9.24 1.41 -52.56
CA ALA A 318 -9.05 2.37 -53.64
C ALA A 318 -8.17 1.78 -54.76
N MET A 319 -7.13 1.03 -54.39
CA MET A 319 -6.23 0.38 -55.36
C MET A 319 -6.89 -0.74 -56.15
N LEU A 320 -7.72 -1.57 -55.51
CA LEU A 320 -8.51 -2.62 -56.19
C LEU A 320 -9.47 -2.01 -57.22
N VAL A 321 -10.17 -0.93 -56.84
CA VAL A 321 -11.08 -0.20 -57.75
C VAL A 321 -10.31 0.43 -58.91
N TRP A 322 -9.12 0.99 -58.64
CA TRP A 322 -8.27 1.59 -59.68
C TRP A 322 -7.76 0.56 -60.71
N ILE A 323 -7.43 -0.66 -60.29
CA ILE A 323 -6.97 -1.72 -61.20
C ILE A 323 -8.10 -2.23 -62.09
N ASN A 324 -9.22 -2.64 -61.49
CA ASN A 324 -10.36 -3.15 -62.23
C ASN A 324 -11.65 -2.96 -61.40
N PRO A 325 -12.47 -1.95 -61.72
CA PRO A 325 -13.66 -1.64 -60.92
C PRO A 325 -14.73 -2.74 -60.99
N LYS A 326 -14.79 -3.48 -62.10
CA LYS A 326 -15.70 -4.62 -62.25
C LYS A 326 -15.30 -5.76 -61.32
N LEU A 327 -14.02 -6.14 -61.32
CA LEU A 327 -13.50 -7.21 -60.48
C LEU A 327 -13.60 -6.83 -58.98
N ALA A 328 -13.38 -5.56 -58.65
CA ALA A 328 -13.56 -5.01 -57.30
C ALA A 328 -15.03 -5.07 -56.81
N LEU A 329 -16.01 -4.97 -57.70
CA LEU A 329 -17.41 -5.18 -57.33
C LEU A 329 -17.70 -6.66 -57.01
N PHE A 330 -17.11 -7.59 -57.77
CA PHE A 330 -17.24 -9.02 -57.51
C PHE A 330 -16.58 -9.45 -56.20
N THR A 331 -15.49 -8.80 -55.77
CA THR A 331 -14.87 -9.07 -54.46
C THR A 331 -15.71 -8.61 -53.27
N LEU A 332 -16.75 -7.78 -53.49
CA LEU A 332 -17.70 -7.42 -52.43
C LEU A 332 -18.74 -8.51 -52.16
N ILE A 333 -18.89 -9.52 -53.01
CA ILE A 333 -19.89 -10.58 -52.85
C ILE A 333 -19.75 -11.36 -51.51
N PRO A 334 -18.54 -11.72 -51.04
CA PRO A 334 -18.38 -12.36 -49.73
C PRO A 334 -18.56 -11.41 -48.54
N VAL A 335 -18.53 -10.08 -48.73
CA VAL A 335 -18.54 -9.09 -47.63
C VAL A 335 -19.79 -9.16 -46.74
N PRO A 336 -21.03 -9.31 -47.26
CA PRO A 336 -22.21 -9.53 -46.43
C PRO A 336 -22.12 -10.74 -45.50
N LEU A 337 -21.48 -11.84 -45.94
CA LEU A 337 -21.24 -13.02 -45.11
C LEU A 337 -20.23 -12.74 -44.00
N VAL A 338 -19.18 -11.95 -44.29
CA VAL A 338 -18.22 -11.49 -43.29
C VAL A 338 -18.89 -10.61 -42.24
N ILE A 339 -19.70 -9.63 -42.66
CA ILE A 339 -20.44 -8.74 -41.75
C ILE A 339 -21.38 -9.55 -40.85
N LEU A 340 -22.14 -10.50 -41.42
CA LEU A 340 -23.03 -11.37 -40.66
C LEU A 340 -22.26 -12.22 -39.63
N GLY A 341 -21.14 -12.83 -40.05
CA GLY A 341 -20.26 -13.59 -39.17
C GLY A 341 -19.72 -12.75 -38.01
N SER A 342 -19.23 -11.54 -38.29
CA SER A 342 -18.75 -10.60 -37.28
C SER A 342 -19.86 -10.13 -36.34
N TRP A 343 -21.08 -9.91 -36.84
CA TRP A 343 -22.23 -9.53 -36.00
C TRP A 343 -22.63 -10.65 -35.04
N ILE A 344 -22.70 -11.91 -35.51
CA ILE A 344 -22.98 -13.08 -34.67
C ILE A 344 -21.91 -13.22 -33.58
N PHE A 345 -20.63 -13.08 -33.96
CA PHE A 345 -19.50 -13.13 -33.04
C PHE A 345 -19.63 -12.06 -31.94
N TRP A 346 -19.95 -10.82 -32.32
CA TRP A 346 -20.12 -9.71 -31.39
C TRP A 346 -21.30 -9.90 -30.42
N GLN A 347 -22.42 -10.47 -30.88
CA GLN A 347 -23.58 -10.72 -30.00
C GLN A 347 -23.34 -11.90 -29.03
N HIS A 348 -22.63 -12.95 -29.46
CA HIS A 348 -22.57 -14.20 -28.70
C HIS A 348 -21.25 -14.43 -27.94
N VAL A 349 -20.10 -14.04 -28.50
CA VAL A 349 -18.78 -14.36 -27.94
C VAL A 349 -18.32 -13.26 -27.01
N TYR A 350 -18.52 -12.01 -27.42
CA TYR A 350 -18.02 -10.84 -26.71
C TYR A 350 -18.54 -10.70 -25.26
N PRO A 351 -19.84 -10.87 -24.93
CA PRO A 351 -20.31 -10.83 -23.54
C PRO A 351 -19.68 -11.90 -22.64
N ARG A 352 -19.21 -13.01 -23.22
CA ARG A 352 -18.61 -14.13 -22.49
C ARG A 352 -17.12 -13.91 -22.18
N HIS A 353 -16.42 -13.02 -22.89
CA HIS A 353 -15.07 -12.59 -22.49
C HIS A 353 -15.04 -11.98 -21.08
N TYR A 354 -16.12 -11.30 -20.66
CA TYR A 354 -16.23 -10.82 -19.28
C TYR A 354 -16.23 -11.98 -18.27
N ARG A 355 -16.90 -13.10 -18.58
CA ARG A 355 -16.92 -14.29 -17.71
C ARG A 355 -15.55 -14.95 -17.62
N LEU A 356 -14.79 -14.96 -18.72
CA LEU A 356 -13.39 -15.39 -18.72
C LEU A 356 -12.52 -14.52 -17.80
N TRP A 357 -12.69 -13.20 -17.86
CA TRP A 357 -11.97 -12.26 -17.00
C TRP A 357 -12.34 -12.41 -15.51
N ASP A 358 -13.64 -12.54 -15.20
CA ASP A 358 -14.14 -12.78 -13.83
C ASP A 358 -13.63 -14.11 -13.25
N ALA A 359 -13.63 -15.19 -14.05
CA ALA A 359 -13.07 -16.47 -13.65
C ALA A 359 -11.57 -16.37 -13.32
N SER A 360 -10.80 -15.65 -14.15
CA SER A 360 -9.38 -15.40 -13.92
C SER A 360 -9.14 -14.60 -12.63
N SER A 361 -9.98 -13.60 -12.38
CA SER A 361 -9.89 -12.76 -11.18
C SER A 361 -10.19 -13.56 -9.90
N LYS A 362 -11.20 -14.42 -9.93
CA LYS A 362 -11.56 -15.32 -8.80
C LYS A 362 -10.48 -16.35 -8.49
N GLN A 363 -9.81 -16.89 -9.52
CA GLN A 363 -8.68 -17.79 -9.31
C GLN A 363 -7.53 -17.06 -8.60
N MET A 364 -7.18 -15.85 -9.06
CA MET A 364 -6.13 -15.04 -8.44
C MET A 364 -6.48 -14.66 -6.99
N ALA A 365 -7.73 -14.29 -6.72
CA ALA A 365 -8.20 -13.98 -5.37
C ALA A 365 -8.11 -15.19 -4.43
N THR A 366 -8.43 -16.40 -4.93
CA THR A 366 -8.29 -17.64 -4.17
C THR A 366 -6.82 -17.92 -3.81
N LEU A 367 -5.92 -17.80 -4.78
CA LEU A 367 -4.48 -17.99 -4.56
C LEU A 367 -3.91 -16.96 -3.58
N SER A 368 -4.25 -15.68 -3.75
CA SER A 368 -3.80 -14.61 -2.87
C SER A 368 -4.27 -14.80 -1.43
N GLY A 369 -5.54 -15.21 -1.24
CA GLY A 369 -6.09 -15.54 0.08
C GLY A 369 -5.38 -16.73 0.74
N MET A 370 -5.13 -17.81 -0.02
CA MET A 370 -4.41 -18.99 0.46
C MET A 370 -2.96 -18.65 0.88
N LEU A 371 -2.22 -17.88 0.06
CA LEU A 371 -0.83 -17.52 0.37
C LEU A 371 -0.73 -16.57 1.57
N SER A 372 -1.66 -15.61 1.67
CA SER A 372 -1.72 -14.69 2.83
C SER A 372 -2.05 -15.44 4.12
N GLY A 373 -2.90 -16.47 4.03
CA GLY A 373 -3.30 -17.33 5.14
C GLY A 373 -2.45 -18.59 5.31
N ILE A 374 -1.26 -18.70 4.68
CA ILE A 374 -0.54 -19.98 4.57
C ILE A 374 -0.22 -20.62 5.93
N ARG A 375 0.05 -19.80 6.95
CA ARG A 375 0.28 -20.31 8.32
C ARG A 375 -0.96 -20.98 8.90
N VAL A 376 -2.16 -20.46 8.64
CA VAL A 376 -3.44 -21.07 9.06
C VAL A 376 -3.66 -22.37 8.30
N VAL A 377 -3.44 -22.37 6.99
CA VAL A 377 -3.56 -23.58 6.15
C VAL A 377 -2.65 -24.69 6.70
N LYS A 378 -1.39 -24.36 7.01
CA LYS A 378 -0.42 -25.30 7.61
C LYS A 378 -0.78 -25.72 9.04
N ALA A 379 -1.18 -24.79 9.89
CA ALA A 379 -1.52 -25.07 11.28
C ALA A 379 -2.72 -26.02 11.41
N PHE A 380 -3.69 -25.92 10.51
CA PHE A 380 -4.89 -26.76 10.50
C PHE A 380 -4.83 -27.91 9.47
N ALA A 381 -3.66 -28.16 8.87
CA ALA A 381 -3.43 -29.19 7.85
C ALA A 381 -4.49 -29.19 6.71
N GLN A 382 -4.90 -27.99 6.27
CA GLN A 382 -5.94 -27.79 5.25
C GLN A 382 -5.36 -27.64 3.83
N GLU A 383 -4.11 -28.04 3.57
CA GLU A 383 -3.52 -27.98 2.22
C GLU A 383 -4.36 -28.71 1.17
N PRO A 384 -4.92 -29.92 1.41
CA PRO A 384 -5.77 -30.59 0.43
C PRO A 384 -7.03 -29.79 0.10
N ARG A 385 -7.68 -29.22 1.12
CA ARG A 385 -8.91 -28.41 0.95
C ARG A 385 -8.66 -27.15 0.12
N GLU A 386 -7.57 -26.43 0.40
CA GLU A 386 -7.23 -25.23 -0.35
C GLU A 386 -6.73 -25.57 -1.76
N SER A 387 -6.03 -26.70 -1.93
CA SER A 387 -5.69 -27.25 -3.24
C SER A 387 -6.93 -27.54 -4.08
N ASP A 388 -7.94 -28.21 -3.51
CA ASP A 388 -9.21 -28.52 -4.18
C ASP A 388 -10.00 -27.25 -4.53
N ARG A 389 -10.01 -26.26 -3.63
CA ARG A 389 -10.62 -24.96 -3.90
C ARG A 389 -9.93 -24.23 -5.06
N PHE A 390 -8.59 -24.25 -5.11
CA PHE A 390 -7.83 -23.69 -6.22
C PHE A 390 -8.06 -24.47 -7.52
N HIS A 391 -8.09 -25.80 -7.47
CA HIS A 391 -8.44 -26.65 -8.61
C HIS A 391 -9.82 -26.32 -9.16
N GLY A 392 -10.83 -26.15 -8.31
CA GLY A 392 -12.18 -25.76 -8.73
C GLY A 392 -12.22 -24.39 -9.44
N ALA A 393 -11.47 -23.40 -8.93
CA ALA A 393 -11.35 -22.10 -9.58
C ALA A 393 -10.57 -22.19 -10.91
N SER A 394 -9.51 -23.00 -10.96
CA SER A 394 -8.70 -23.25 -12.15
C SER A 394 -9.51 -23.95 -13.25
N ASP A 395 -10.32 -24.95 -12.88
CA ASP A 395 -11.19 -25.67 -13.81
C ASP A 395 -12.33 -24.78 -14.35
N HIS A 396 -12.88 -23.90 -13.50
CA HIS A 396 -13.85 -22.91 -13.95
C HIS A 396 -13.25 -21.95 -15.00
N LEU A 397 -12.01 -21.48 -14.78
CA LEU A 397 -11.28 -20.68 -15.76
C LEU A 397 -11.00 -21.47 -17.04
N ARG A 398 -10.55 -22.72 -16.91
CA ARG A 398 -10.27 -23.62 -18.03
C ARG A 398 -11.48 -23.77 -18.93
N ARG A 399 -12.67 -24.09 -18.38
CA ARG A 399 -13.91 -24.25 -19.16
C ARG A 399 -14.30 -22.99 -19.92
N TRP A 400 -14.21 -21.81 -19.29
CA TRP A 400 -14.49 -20.55 -20.00
C TRP A 400 -13.45 -20.25 -21.08
N ARG A 401 -12.17 -20.52 -20.82
CA ARG A 401 -11.09 -20.32 -21.78
C ARG A 401 -11.25 -21.24 -22.98
N GLU A 402 -11.48 -22.53 -22.74
CA GLU A 402 -11.76 -23.51 -23.81
C GLU A 402 -12.96 -23.08 -24.64
N TRP A 403 -14.07 -22.66 -24.02
CA TRP A 403 -15.24 -22.20 -24.76
C TRP A 403 -14.94 -21.00 -25.67
N VAL A 404 -14.23 -19.98 -25.13
CA VAL A 404 -13.85 -18.79 -25.90
C VAL A 404 -12.89 -19.14 -27.04
N GLU A 405 -11.84 -19.93 -26.76
CA GLU A 405 -10.82 -20.30 -27.76
C GLU A 405 -11.35 -21.22 -28.84
N HIS A 406 -12.20 -22.20 -28.50
CA HIS A 406 -12.86 -23.04 -29.51
C HIS A 406 -13.74 -22.18 -30.41
N THR A 407 -14.54 -21.28 -29.83
CA THR A 407 -15.41 -20.42 -30.62
C THR A 407 -14.60 -19.47 -31.52
N ASN A 408 -13.48 -18.93 -31.03
CA ASN A 408 -12.57 -18.09 -31.80
C ASN A 408 -11.88 -18.87 -32.94
N THR A 409 -11.48 -20.12 -32.67
CA THR A 409 -10.88 -21.01 -33.68
C THR A 409 -11.89 -21.35 -34.78
N THR A 410 -13.12 -21.73 -34.41
CA THR A 410 -14.20 -22.01 -35.37
C THR A 410 -14.56 -20.76 -36.18
N TYR A 411 -14.62 -19.58 -35.55
CA TYR A 411 -14.85 -18.32 -36.24
C TYR A 411 -13.75 -18.03 -37.27
N THR A 412 -12.48 -18.15 -36.86
CA THR A 412 -11.32 -17.92 -37.73
C THR A 412 -11.32 -18.86 -38.94
N ALA A 413 -11.56 -20.16 -38.73
CA ALA A 413 -11.66 -21.14 -39.81
C ALA A 413 -12.83 -20.85 -40.77
N SER A 414 -13.99 -20.48 -40.23
CA SER A 414 -15.17 -20.12 -41.04
C SER A 414 -14.90 -18.88 -41.90
N MET A 415 -14.26 -17.85 -41.34
CA MET A 415 -13.89 -16.64 -42.08
C MET A 415 -12.84 -16.93 -43.16
N GLN A 416 -11.89 -17.83 -42.91
CA GLN A 416 -10.91 -18.23 -43.92
C GLN A 416 -11.57 -18.87 -45.15
N ILE A 417 -12.63 -19.66 -44.97
CA ILE A 417 -13.42 -20.22 -46.08
C ILE A 417 -14.13 -19.10 -46.87
N VAL A 418 -14.74 -18.14 -46.17
CA VAL A 418 -15.42 -16.99 -46.79
C VAL A 418 -14.44 -16.13 -47.59
N PHE A 419 -13.25 -15.87 -47.06
CA PHE A 419 -12.19 -15.15 -47.80
C PHE A 419 -11.67 -15.95 -48.99
N GLY A 420 -11.56 -17.28 -48.85
CA GLY A 420 -11.22 -18.20 -49.94
C GLY A 420 -12.20 -18.12 -51.12
N LEU A 421 -13.51 -18.00 -50.85
CA LEU A 421 -14.53 -17.77 -51.88
C LEU A 421 -14.25 -16.51 -52.70
N GLY A 422 -13.83 -15.42 -52.05
CA GLY A 422 -13.43 -14.19 -52.74
C GLY A 422 -12.26 -14.41 -53.70
N GLY A 423 -11.25 -15.18 -53.28
CA GLY A 423 -10.13 -15.55 -54.14
C GLY A 423 -10.55 -16.42 -55.33
N LEU A 424 -11.45 -17.40 -55.12
CA LEU A 424 -11.98 -18.25 -56.20
C LEU A 424 -12.80 -17.47 -57.23
N ILE A 425 -13.62 -16.50 -56.78
CA ILE A 425 -14.37 -15.60 -57.67
C ILE A 425 -13.40 -14.81 -58.55
N VAL A 426 -12.32 -14.27 -57.97
CA VAL A 426 -11.29 -13.53 -58.70
C VAL A 426 -10.53 -14.42 -59.68
N TRP A 427 -10.16 -15.64 -59.29
CA TRP A 427 -9.52 -16.60 -60.19
C TRP A 427 -10.39 -16.93 -61.41
N TYR A 428 -11.70 -17.15 -61.20
CA TYR A 428 -12.61 -17.47 -62.30
C TYR A 428 -12.90 -16.25 -63.19
N VAL A 429 -13.38 -15.15 -62.61
CA VAL A 429 -13.80 -13.96 -63.37
C VAL A 429 -12.58 -13.24 -63.95
N GLY A 430 -11.53 -13.06 -63.15
CA GLY A 430 -10.27 -12.44 -63.57
C GLY A 430 -9.51 -13.31 -64.56
N GLY A 431 -9.43 -14.63 -64.35
CA GLY A 431 -8.82 -15.56 -65.31
C GLY A 431 -9.53 -15.57 -66.66
N ARG A 432 -10.87 -15.53 -66.67
CA ARG A 432 -11.66 -15.36 -67.91
C ARG A 432 -11.38 -14.02 -68.59
N ASP A 433 -11.27 -12.94 -67.82
CA ASP A 433 -10.97 -11.60 -68.35
C ASP A 433 -9.53 -11.50 -68.88
N VAL A 434 -8.58 -12.29 -68.35
CA VAL A 434 -7.22 -12.46 -68.90
C VAL A 434 -7.20 -13.27 -70.19
N ILE A 435 -7.89 -14.42 -70.23
CA ILE A 435 -8.03 -15.24 -71.46
C ILE A 435 -8.71 -14.43 -72.58
N GLY A 436 -9.68 -13.59 -72.22
CA GLY A 436 -10.37 -12.69 -73.14
C GLY A 436 -9.61 -11.42 -73.53
N GLY A 437 -8.37 -11.22 -73.04
CA GLY A 437 -7.52 -10.07 -73.37
C GLY A 437 -7.94 -8.73 -72.75
N SER A 438 -8.94 -8.71 -71.88
CA SER A 438 -9.44 -7.50 -71.21
C SER A 438 -8.65 -7.11 -69.96
N MET A 439 -7.77 -7.99 -69.49
CA MET A 439 -6.92 -7.82 -68.31
C MET A 439 -5.58 -8.55 -68.54
N THR A 440 -4.48 -8.04 -67.99
CA THR A 440 -3.18 -8.71 -68.10
C THR A 440 -2.98 -9.74 -66.97
N LEU A 441 -2.07 -10.70 -67.17
CA LEU A 441 -1.73 -11.69 -66.14
C LEU A 441 -1.13 -11.03 -64.89
N GLY A 442 -0.30 -10.00 -65.06
CA GLY A 442 0.28 -9.23 -63.95
C GLY A 442 -0.78 -8.44 -63.18
N GLN A 443 -1.78 -7.88 -63.86
CA GLN A 443 -2.92 -7.24 -63.19
C GLN A 443 -3.66 -8.25 -62.29
N LEU A 444 -3.85 -9.50 -62.74
CA LEU A 444 -4.54 -10.53 -61.96
C LEU A 444 -3.75 -10.92 -60.71
N ILE A 445 -2.44 -11.11 -60.85
CA ILE A 445 -1.54 -11.44 -59.74
C ILE A 445 -1.51 -10.31 -58.71
N ALA A 446 -1.37 -9.06 -59.15
CA ALA A 446 -1.41 -7.91 -58.25
C ALA A 446 -2.77 -7.75 -57.57
N PHE A 447 -3.86 -8.00 -58.29
CA PHE A 447 -5.21 -7.96 -57.74
C PHE A 447 -5.41 -9.02 -56.64
N LEU A 448 -4.92 -10.25 -56.82
CA LEU A 448 -4.94 -11.29 -55.79
C LEU A 448 -4.09 -10.92 -54.56
N ALA A 449 -2.93 -10.29 -54.76
CA ALA A 449 -2.09 -9.81 -53.68
C ALA A 449 -2.78 -8.68 -52.87
N TYR A 450 -3.39 -7.70 -53.55
CA TYR A 450 -4.19 -6.66 -52.88
C TYR A 450 -5.44 -7.23 -52.20
N LEU A 451 -6.08 -8.26 -52.76
CA LEU A 451 -7.22 -8.90 -52.12
C LEU A 451 -6.82 -9.56 -50.79
N ALA A 452 -5.68 -10.24 -50.75
CA ALA A 452 -5.14 -10.79 -49.50
C ALA A 452 -4.83 -9.67 -48.47
N MET A 453 -4.26 -8.55 -48.92
CA MET A 453 -4.03 -7.37 -48.08
C MET A 453 -5.33 -6.69 -47.62
N PHE A 454 -6.42 -6.81 -48.38
CA PHE A 454 -7.73 -6.26 -48.02
C PHE A 454 -8.40 -7.09 -46.91
N TYR A 455 -8.32 -8.42 -46.97
CA TYR A 455 -8.96 -9.29 -45.99
C TYR A 455 -8.23 -9.39 -44.65
N ALA A 456 -6.90 -9.23 -44.61
CA ALA A 456 -6.14 -9.31 -43.36
C ALA A 456 -6.60 -8.27 -42.28
N PRO A 457 -6.79 -6.97 -42.61
CA PRO A 457 -7.35 -5.99 -41.67
C PRO A 457 -8.77 -6.28 -41.20
N LEU A 458 -9.64 -6.90 -42.03
CA LEU A 458 -11.00 -7.25 -41.62
C LEU A 458 -11.01 -8.25 -40.46
N GLY A 459 -10.10 -9.23 -40.48
CA GLY A 459 -9.98 -10.20 -39.39
C GLY A 459 -9.49 -9.56 -38.09
N ALA A 460 -8.55 -8.62 -38.18
CA ALA A 460 -7.98 -7.94 -37.02
C ALA A 460 -8.98 -6.97 -36.35
N LEU A 461 -9.98 -6.46 -37.09
CA LEU A 461 -11.04 -5.60 -36.58
C LEU A 461 -11.87 -6.26 -35.47
N SER A 462 -12.02 -7.60 -35.49
CA SER A 462 -12.77 -8.36 -34.47
C SER A 462 -12.12 -8.26 -33.08
N ASN A 463 -10.79 -8.16 -33.02
CA ASN A 463 -10.04 -8.07 -31.76
C ASN A 463 -10.06 -6.65 -31.15
N PHE A 464 -10.43 -5.63 -31.93
CA PHE A 464 -10.43 -4.24 -31.49
C PHE A 464 -11.40 -3.98 -30.35
N THR A 465 -12.62 -4.54 -30.40
CA THR A 465 -13.63 -4.30 -29.36
C THR A 465 -13.20 -4.88 -28.01
N THR A 466 -12.54 -6.04 -28.03
CA THR A 466 -11.99 -6.67 -26.82
C THR A 466 -10.88 -5.82 -26.23
N TRP A 467 -9.96 -5.35 -27.07
CA TRP A 467 -8.92 -4.41 -26.65
C TRP A 467 -9.52 -3.11 -26.09
N LEU A 468 -10.48 -2.50 -26.80
CA LEU A 468 -11.10 -1.23 -26.41
C LEU A 468 -11.81 -1.34 -25.06
N THR A 469 -12.45 -2.47 -24.78
CA THR A 469 -13.16 -2.68 -23.51
C THR A 469 -12.23 -2.97 -22.37
N SER A 470 -11.18 -3.76 -22.59
CA SER A 470 -10.08 -3.91 -21.64
C SER A 470 -9.41 -2.57 -21.35
N PHE A 471 -9.22 -1.76 -22.40
CA PHE A 471 -8.65 -0.41 -22.30
C PHE A 471 -9.53 0.50 -21.45
N LEU A 472 -10.80 0.64 -21.80
CA LEU A 472 -11.76 1.47 -21.05
C LEU A 472 -11.93 1.00 -19.60
N SER A 473 -11.97 -0.31 -19.35
CA SER A 473 -12.09 -0.85 -18.00
C SER A 473 -10.82 -0.61 -17.17
N GLY A 474 -9.64 -0.85 -17.73
CA GLY A 474 -8.36 -0.62 -17.05
C GLY A 474 -8.14 0.85 -16.77
N SER A 475 -8.31 1.71 -17.79
CA SER A 475 -8.23 3.17 -17.61
C SER A 475 -9.25 3.69 -16.60
N LYS A 476 -10.46 3.11 -16.54
CA LYS A 476 -11.43 3.47 -15.49
C LYS A 476 -10.89 3.17 -14.10
N ARG A 477 -10.32 1.97 -13.86
CA ARG A 477 -9.77 1.58 -12.55
C ARG A 477 -8.56 2.44 -12.14
N VAL A 478 -7.70 2.76 -13.10
CA VAL A 478 -6.55 3.66 -12.89
C VAL A 478 -7.03 5.05 -12.50
N LEU A 479 -7.99 5.62 -13.25
CA LEU A 479 -8.51 6.94 -12.95
C LEU A 479 -9.33 6.97 -11.66
N GLU A 480 -10.08 5.92 -11.35
CA GLU A 480 -10.78 5.79 -10.07
C GLU A 480 -9.81 5.85 -8.88
N LEU A 481 -8.62 5.23 -9.00
CA LEU A 481 -7.57 5.37 -8.00
C LEU A 481 -7.02 6.80 -7.94
N LEU A 482 -6.68 7.40 -9.08
CA LEU A 482 -6.12 8.76 -9.15
C LEU A 482 -7.11 9.83 -8.64
N ASP A 483 -8.40 9.62 -8.90
CA ASP A 483 -9.52 10.48 -8.48
C ASP A 483 -10.06 10.19 -7.09
N THR A 484 -9.53 9.17 -6.40
CA THR A 484 -9.94 8.90 -5.03
C THR A 484 -9.64 10.14 -4.18
N PRO A 485 -10.62 10.76 -3.51
CA PRO A 485 -10.38 11.97 -2.73
C PRO A 485 -9.42 11.67 -1.57
N THR A 486 -8.51 12.59 -1.30
CA THR A 486 -7.62 12.54 -0.14
C THR A 486 -8.41 13.04 1.07
N LEU A 487 -8.94 12.10 1.88
CA LEU A 487 -9.76 12.44 3.05
C LEU A 487 -9.05 13.28 4.12
N ILE A 488 -7.71 13.28 4.13
CA ILE A 488 -6.89 14.14 4.98
C ILE A 488 -6.20 15.13 4.04
N GLU A 489 -6.76 16.32 3.93
CA GLU A 489 -6.17 17.39 3.11
C GLU A 489 -5.11 18.16 3.90
N GLU A 490 -4.02 18.52 3.22
CA GLU A 490 -3.04 19.46 3.77
C GLU A 490 -3.65 20.88 3.78
N PRO A 491 -3.47 21.65 4.87
CA PRO A 491 -3.96 23.02 4.93
C PRO A 491 -3.27 23.88 3.85
N ALA A 492 -4.03 24.73 3.17
CA ALA A 492 -3.52 25.59 2.10
C ALA A 492 -2.41 26.57 2.56
N ALA A 493 -2.46 26.96 3.84
CA ALA A 493 -1.42 27.72 4.52
C ALA A 493 -1.18 27.05 5.89
N PRO A 494 -0.22 26.11 6.00
CA PRO A 494 0.08 25.45 7.26
C PRO A 494 0.61 26.45 8.28
N GLU A 495 0.14 26.35 9.52
CA GLU A 495 0.68 27.16 10.62
C GLU A 495 2.12 26.70 10.94
N PRO A 496 3.11 27.61 11.02
CA PRO A 496 4.46 27.24 11.41
C PRO A 496 4.46 26.74 12.86
N TRP A 497 5.14 25.61 13.09
CA TRP A 497 5.12 24.90 14.36
C TRP A 497 6.53 24.53 14.79
N ASP A 498 7.30 25.53 15.21
CA ASP A 498 8.73 25.40 15.53
C ASP A 498 9.00 25.07 17.00
N ASP A 499 8.26 25.65 17.94
CA ASP A 499 8.42 25.44 19.39
C ASP A 499 7.28 24.57 19.95
N VAL A 500 7.57 23.29 20.18
CA VAL A 500 6.58 22.30 20.62
C VAL A 500 6.80 21.92 22.06
N ARG A 501 5.82 22.26 22.88
CA ARG A 501 5.78 21.96 24.32
C ARG A 501 5.16 20.58 24.55
N GLY A 502 4.23 20.18 23.68
CA GLY A 502 3.58 18.87 23.73
C GLY A 502 2.31 18.85 24.59
N GLU A 503 1.64 19.99 24.76
CA GLU A 503 0.29 20.02 25.36
C GLU A 503 -0.72 19.43 24.37
N ILE A 504 -1.63 18.57 24.83
CA ILE A 504 -2.65 17.94 23.98
C ILE A 504 -4.02 18.17 24.59
N ARG A 505 -5.00 18.62 23.80
CA ARG A 505 -6.35 18.89 24.28
C ARG A 505 -7.40 18.35 23.32
N PHE A 506 -8.25 17.47 23.84
CA PHE A 506 -9.46 16.99 23.16
C PHE A 506 -10.63 17.86 23.62
N GLU A 507 -11.37 18.45 22.68
CA GLU A 507 -12.55 19.27 22.96
C GLU A 507 -13.78 18.72 22.26
N ASN A 508 -14.69 18.13 23.05
CA ASN A 508 -15.99 17.62 22.64
C ASN A 508 -15.91 16.65 21.43
N VAL A 509 -14.85 15.84 21.41
CA VAL A 509 -14.50 15.00 20.26
C VAL A 509 -15.50 13.88 20.09
N THR A 510 -16.01 13.71 18.87
CA THR A 510 -16.88 12.59 18.49
C THR A 510 -16.49 12.06 17.14
N PHE A 511 -16.36 10.74 17.07
CA PHE A 511 -15.83 10.07 15.90
C PHE A 511 -16.30 8.62 15.82
N GLY A 512 -16.45 8.10 14.59
CA GLY A 512 -16.64 6.69 14.29
C GLY A 512 -16.10 6.36 12.90
N TYR A 513 -15.71 5.12 12.64
CA TYR A 513 -15.22 4.71 11.30
C TYR A 513 -16.34 4.72 10.24
N ASP A 514 -17.58 4.58 10.70
CA ASP A 514 -18.79 4.94 9.98
C ASP A 514 -19.40 6.16 10.69
N ARG A 515 -19.77 7.21 9.95
CA ARG A 515 -20.45 8.40 10.48
C ARG A 515 -21.72 8.06 11.27
N ASN A 516 -22.31 6.89 11.00
CA ASN A 516 -23.56 6.43 11.58
C ASN A 516 -23.37 5.67 12.89
N GLN A 517 -22.13 5.30 13.21
CA GLN A 517 -21.78 4.51 14.39
C GLN A 517 -20.56 5.14 15.06
N PRO A 518 -20.74 6.23 15.83
CA PRO A 518 -19.64 6.79 16.59
C PRO A 518 -19.14 5.80 17.61
N VAL A 519 -17.82 5.71 17.68
CA VAL A 519 -17.03 4.93 18.62
C VAL A 519 -16.64 5.79 19.82
N LEU A 520 -16.49 7.10 19.63
CA LEU A 520 -16.19 8.09 20.68
C LEU A 520 -17.33 9.10 20.77
N HIS A 521 -17.74 9.44 21.99
CA HIS A 521 -18.86 10.34 22.26
C HIS A 521 -18.45 11.44 23.24
N ASP A 522 -18.44 12.69 22.73
CA ASP A 522 -18.23 13.91 23.53
C ASP A 522 -17.00 13.86 24.46
N VAL A 523 -15.87 13.40 23.93
CA VAL A 523 -14.65 13.19 24.71
C VAL A 523 -13.88 14.50 24.87
N SER A 524 -13.67 14.92 26.12
CA SER A 524 -12.95 16.13 26.49
C SER A 524 -11.95 15.87 27.61
N PHE A 525 -10.67 16.17 27.36
CA PHE A 525 -9.60 16.12 28.36
C PHE A 525 -8.39 16.94 27.87
N THR A 526 -7.47 17.26 28.78
CA THR A 526 -6.22 18.00 28.47
C THR A 526 -5.06 17.27 29.12
N VAL A 527 -3.96 17.13 28.39
CA VAL A 527 -2.69 16.52 28.82
C VAL A 527 -1.64 17.62 28.84
N ALA A 528 -1.02 17.82 30.01
CA ALA A 528 0.02 18.82 30.18
C ALA A 528 1.34 18.38 29.52
N PRO A 529 2.21 19.33 29.12
CA PRO A 529 3.56 19.03 28.67
C PRO A 529 4.32 18.12 29.63
N GLY A 530 4.85 17.00 29.13
CA GLY A 530 5.61 16.04 29.93
C GLY A 530 4.78 15.11 30.82
N GLU A 531 3.45 15.27 30.86
CA GLU A 531 2.55 14.39 31.61
C GLU A 531 2.42 13.02 30.92
N MET A 532 2.45 11.94 31.71
CA MET A 532 2.10 10.59 31.27
C MET A 532 0.66 10.26 31.66
N ILE A 533 -0.22 10.13 30.66
CA ILE A 533 -1.59 9.64 30.87
C ILE A 533 -1.73 8.17 30.47
N GLY A 534 -2.43 7.40 31.30
CA GLY A 534 -2.82 6.02 31.03
C GLY A 534 -4.27 5.94 30.58
N ILE A 535 -4.56 5.29 29.44
CA ILE A 535 -5.91 5.08 28.92
C ILE A 535 -6.30 3.63 29.15
N VAL A 536 -7.40 3.41 29.88
CA VAL A 536 -7.90 2.08 30.25
C VAL A 536 -9.38 1.94 29.93
N GLY A 537 -9.82 0.72 29.64
CA GLY A 537 -11.21 0.45 29.30
C GLY A 537 -11.37 -0.90 28.64
N ARG A 538 -12.60 -1.41 28.57
CA ARG A 538 -12.91 -2.70 27.92
C ARG A 538 -12.46 -2.71 26.45
N SER A 539 -12.28 -3.89 25.85
CA SER A 539 -12.06 -3.96 24.41
C SER A 539 -13.23 -3.30 23.67
N GLY A 540 -12.95 -2.54 22.61
CA GLY A 540 -13.95 -1.76 21.86
C GLY A 540 -14.40 -0.44 22.52
N SER A 541 -13.77 0.02 23.60
CA SER A 541 -14.10 1.31 24.25
C SER A 541 -13.59 2.57 23.51
N GLY A 542 -12.87 2.42 22.39
CA GLY A 542 -12.38 3.54 21.58
C GLY A 542 -10.93 4.00 21.85
N LYS A 543 -10.14 3.24 22.63
CA LYS A 543 -8.76 3.60 23.00
C LYS A 543 -7.83 3.77 21.78
N SER A 544 -7.71 2.76 20.92
CA SER A 544 -6.89 2.85 19.69
C SER A 544 -7.44 3.89 18.71
N THR A 545 -8.73 4.21 18.78
CA THR A 545 -9.37 5.27 17.99
C THR A 545 -8.88 6.65 18.42
N LEU A 546 -8.67 6.92 19.72
CA LEU A 546 -8.08 8.18 20.20
C LEU A 546 -6.68 8.40 19.64
N VAL A 547 -5.85 7.35 19.65
CA VAL A 547 -4.50 7.37 19.07
C VAL A 547 -4.55 7.63 17.57
N SER A 548 -5.45 6.96 16.87
CA SER A 548 -5.64 7.15 15.42
C SER A 548 -6.03 8.58 15.07
N LEU A 549 -6.84 9.23 15.91
CA LEU A 549 -7.23 10.63 15.73
C LEU A 549 -6.09 11.60 16.05
N LEU A 550 -5.34 11.37 17.12
CA LEU A 550 -4.18 12.19 17.48
C LEU A 550 -3.09 12.15 16.39
N ALA A 551 -2.87 10.98 15.79
CA ALA A 551 -1.95 10.81 14.66
C ALA A 551 -2.48 11.36 13.33
N ARG A 552 -3.71 11.90 13.34
CA ARG A 552 -4.46 12.36 12.18
C ARG A 552 -4.48 11.32 11.06
N PHE A 553 -4.72 10.05 11.44
CA PHE A 553 -5.08 8.99 10.48
C PHE A 553 -6.54 9.12 10.04
N HIS A 554 -7.35 9.74 10.90
CA HIS A 554 -8.71 10.21 10.63
C HIS A 554 -8.89 11.61 11.22
N ASP A 555 -9.72 12.43 10.58
CA ASP A 555 -10.21 13.68 11.17
C ASP A 555 -11.47 13.42 12.02
N VAL A 556 -11.66 14.23 13.06
CA VAL A 556 -12.84 14.16 13.94
C VAL A 556 -14.10 14.59 13.19
N HIS A 557 -15.25 13.98 13.51
CA HIS A 557 -16.53 14.38 12.92
C HIS A 557 -17.11 15.63 13.58
N GLU A 558 -17.02 15.70 14.92
CA GLU A 558 -17.40 16.85 15.72
C GLU A 558 -16.31 17.10 16.78
N GLY A 559 -16.18 18.37 17.19
CA GLY A 559 -15.15 18.81 18.13
C GLY A 559 -13.83 19.13 17.44
N ARG A 560 -12.76 19.21 18.25
CA ARG A 560 -11.40 19.44 17.75
C ARG A 560 -10.35 18.85 18.69
N ILE A 561 -9.19 18.55 18.11
CA ILE A 561 -7.99 18.13 18.84
C ILE A 561 -6.95 19.23 18.65
N LEU A 562 -6.48 19.78 19.76
CA LEU A 562 -5.49 20.84 19.79
C LEU A 562 -4.15 20.28 20.29
N VAL A 563 -3.05 20.70 19.66
CA VAL A 563 -1.69 20.50 20.16
C VAL A 563 -1.04 21.86 20.34
N ASP A 564 -0.56 22.16 21.55
CA ASP A 564 -0.05 23.47 21.94
C ASP A 564 -0.99 24.63 21.58
N GLY A 565 -2.31 24.40 21.71
CA GLY A 565 -3.37 25.36 21.40
C GLY A 565 -3.76 25.46 19.93
N ARG A 566 -3.11 24.73 19.02
CA ARG A 566 -3.39 24.74 17.57
C ARG A 566 -4.18 23.51 17.16
N ASP A 567 -5.20 23.67 16.32
CA ASP A 567 -5.95 22.52 15.79
C ASP A 567 -5.06 21.69 14.86
N ILE A 568 -5.03 20.37 15.06
CA ILE A 568 -4.23 19.45 14.25
C ILE A 568 -4.57 19.51 12.75
N ARG A 569 -5.77 20.01 12.40
CA ARG A 569 -6.20 20.23 11.01
C ARG A 569 -5.53 21.44 10.35
N GLY A 570 -5.05 22.41 11.14
CA GLY A 570 -4.32 23.58 10.66
C GLY A 570 -2.81 23.36 10.52
N LEU A 571 -2.29 22.25 11.03
CA LEU A 571 -0.88 21.86 10.94
C LEU A 571 -0.63 21.02 9.68
N ALA A 572 0.59 21.15 9.12
CA ALA A 572 1.06 20.22 8.10
C ALA A 572 1.15 18.81 8.71
N THR A 573 0.63 17.80 8.01
CA THR A 573 0.57 16.43 8.55
C THR A 573 1.97 15.86 8.80
N SER A 574 2.93 16.22 7.95
CA SER A 574 4.34 15.85 8.09
C SER A 574 4.95 16.41 9.38
N ASP A 575 4.64 17.65 9.76
CA ASP A 575 5.17 18.29 10.96
C ASP A 575 4.52 17.73 12.24
N LEU A 576 3.20 17.48 12.19
CA LEU A 576 2.49 16.77 13.26
C LEU A 576 3.13 15.42 13.55
N ARG A 577 3.29 14.59 12.51
CA ARG A 577 3.85 13.25 12.63
C ARG A 577 5.34 13.28 12.97
N ARG A 578 6.10 14.30 12.53
CA ARG A 578 7.52 14.49 12.90
C ARG A 578 7.73 14.59 14.42
N ARG A 579 6.75 15.15 15.13
CA ARG A 579 6.84 15.41 16.58
C ARG A 579 6.13 14.34 17.41
N LEU A 580 5.43 13.40 16.75
CA LEU A 580 4.64 12.33 17.36
C LEU A 580 5.29 10.96 17.10
N GLY A 581 5.79 10.31 18.15
CA GLY A 581 6.26 8.93 18.07
C GLY A 581 5.17 7.95 18.49
N ILE A 582 4.99 6.88 17.72
CA ILE A 582 4.03 5.83 18.04
C ILE A 582 4.78 4.51 18.13
N VAL A 583 4.68 3.86 19.29
CA VAL A 583 5.10 2.47 19.48
C VAL A 583 3.86 1.61 19.36
N PHE A 584 3.72 0.96 18.19
CA PHE A 584 2.60 0.07 17.90
C PHE A 584 2.70 -1.25 18.66
N GLN A 585 1.55 -1.85 18.98
CA GLN A 585 1.42 -3.16 19.63
C GLN A 585 2.17 -4.26 18.86
N GLU A 586 1.96 -4.35 17.54
CA GLU A 586 2.75 -5.20 16.66
C GLU A 586 3.87 -4.39 16.01
N SER A 587 5.11 -4.64 16.42
CA SER A 587 6.28 -3.96 15.85
C SER A 587 6.56 -4.43 14.43
N PHE A 588 6.17 -3.61 13.45
CA PHE A 588 6.49 -3.84 12.05
C PHE A 588 7.94 -3.42 11.73
N LEU A 589 8.65 -4.32 11.05
CA LEU A 589 9.99 -4.11 10.52
C LEU A 589 10.00 -4.43 9.02
N PHE A 590 10.59 -3.54 8.24
CA PHE A 590 10.77 -3.72 6.81
C PHE A 590 11.88 -4.73 6.54
N ARG A 591 11.77 -5.42 5.40
CA ARG A 591 12.90 -6.17 4.84
C ARG A 591 14.06 -5.20 4.62
N GLY A 592 15.22 -5.51 5.18
CA GLY A 592 16.39 -4.64 5.16
C GLY A 592 17.25 -4.87 6.40
N THR A 593 18.39 -4.17 6.47
CA THR A 593 19.29 -4.28 7.62
C THR A 593 18.63 -3.78 8.91
N ILE A 594 19.08 -4.26 10.07
CA ILE A 594 18.72 -3.71 11.39
C ILE A 594 18.93 -2.19 11.42
N TRP A 595 20.05 -1.68 10.89
CA TRP A 595 20.36 -0.24 10.82
C TRP A 595 19.30 0.56 10.06
N LYS A 596 18.93 0.11 8.85
CA LYS A 596 17.86 0.74 8.05
C LYS A 596 16.50 0.75 8.76
N ASN A 597 16.21 -0.26 9.57
CA ASN A 597 14.99 -0.28 10.39
C ASN A 597 15.08 0.69 11.58
N LEU A 598 16.23 0.72 12.27
CA LEU A 598 16.49 1.62 13.39
C LEU A 598 16.41 3.10 12.98
N SER A 599 17.09 3.44 11.87
CA SER A 599 17.17 4.79 11.30
C SER A 599 15.96 5.18 10.45
N TYR A 600 14.92 4.34 10.36
CA TYR A 600 13.77 4.57 9.48
C TYR A 600 13.10 5.93 9.71
N GLY A 601 12.91 6.34 10.96
CA GLY A 601 12.30 7.64 11.32
C GLY A 601 13.22 8.84 11.08
N ARG A 602 14.54 8.63 11.06
CA ARG A 602 15.56 9.66 10.84
C ARG A 602 16.70 9.09 9.99
N PRO A 603 16.54 9.00 8.65
CA PRO A 603 17.54 8.35 7.79
C PRO A 603 18.92 9.01 7.79
N ALA A 604 18.98 10.30 8.12
CA ALA A 604 20.22 11.07 8.26
C ALA A 604 20.86 10.98 9.67
N ALA A 605 20.39 10.06 10.53
CA ALA A 605 20.97 9.85 11.85
C ALA A 605 22.42 9.37 11.75
N THR A 606 23.27 9.87 12.64
CA THR A 606 24.66 9.39 12.73
C THR A 606 24.68 8.01 13.40
N ILE A 607 25.71 7.21 13.10
CA ILE A 607 25.90 5.90 13.74
C ILE A 607 26.00 6.06 15.26
N ARG A 608 26.65 7.12 15.74
CA ARG A 608 26.74 7.47 17.16
C ARG A 608 25.36 7.63 17.81
N ASP A 609 24.47 8.39 17.19
CA ASP A 609 23.10 8.59 17.70
C ASP A 609 22.32 7.27 17.73
N GLY A 610 22.42 6.47 16.66
CA GLY A 610 21.72 5.19 16.57
C GLY A 610 22.21 4.17 17.59
N LEU A 611 23.52 4.06 17.81
CA LEU A 611 24.08 3.21 18.86
C LEU A 611 23.61 3.66 20.25
N ALA A 612 23.56 4.97 20.50
CA ALA A 612 23.13 5.51 21.79
C ALA A 612 21.65 5.19 22.05
N ALA A 613 20.80 5.37 21.04
CA ALA A 613 19.39 5.00 21.10
C ALA A 613 19.18 3.49 21.31
N ALA A 614 20.00 2.65 20.66
CA ALA A 614 19.93 1.20 20.83
C ALA A 614 20.39 0.75 22.22
N LYS A 615 21.40 1.37 22.83
CA LYS A 615 21.79 1.09 24.21
C LYS A 615 20.74 1.54 25.20
N ALA A 616 20.22 2.76 25.03
CA ALA A 616 19.15 3.30 25.87
C ALA A 616 17.88 2.43 25.87
N ALA A 617 17.62 1.68 24.79
CA ALA A 617 16.53 0.72 24.69
C ALA A 617 16.87 -0.71 25.14
N GLY A 618 18.09 -0.97 25.67
CA GLY A 618 18.57 -2.31 25.97
C GLY A 618 18.66 -3.22 24.73
N ALA A 619 18.75 -2.64 23.54
CA ALA A 619 18.78 -3.37 22.29
C ALA A 619 20.19 -3.68 21.80
N HIS A 620 21.17 -2.86 22.17
CA HIS A 620 22.53 -2.94 21.63
C HIS A 620 23.17 -4.34 21.72
N ASP A 621 23.03 -5.03 22.86
CA ASP A 621 23.73 -6.29 23.09
C ASP A 621 23.21 -7.44 22.22
N PHE A 622 21.89 -7.63 22.15
CA PHE A 622 21.34 -8.67 21.30
C PHE A 622 21.56 -8.36 19.81
N LEU A 623 21.56 -7.08 19.44
CA LEU A 623 21.87 -6.65 18.08
C LEU A 623 23.31 -6.99 17.71
N CYS A 624 24.28 -6.77 18.60
CA CYS A 624 25.69 -7.14 18.38
C CYS A 624 25.94 -8.65 18.27
N ARG A 625 25.05 -9.48 18.80
CA ARG A 625 25.11 -10.95 18.69
C ARG A 625 24.58 -11.47 17.35
N GLN A 626 23.88 -10.65 16.58
CA GLN A 626 23.39 -11.03 15.26
C GLN A 626 24.57 -11.23 14.29
N PRO A 627 24.43 -12.07 13.25
CA PRO A 627 25.55 -12.43 12.37
C PRO A 627 26.34 -11.22 11.84
N LEU A 628 25.67 -10.17 11.38
CA LEU A 628 26.32 -8.94 10.89
C LEU A 628 26.02 -7.74 11.79
N ALA A 629 25.74 -7.98 13.06
CA ALA A 629 25.34 -6.95 14.01
C ALA A 629 24.23 -6.03 13.43
N TYR A 630 24.45 -4.71 13.36
CA TYR A 630 23.47 -3.75 12.82
C TYR A 630 23.25 -3.86 11.31
N GLU A 631 24.12 -4.56 10.59
CA GLU A 631 24.02 -4.79 9.14
C GLU A 631 23.32 -6.12 8.82
N THR A 632 22.87 -6.85 9.83
CA THR A 632 22.10 -8.09 9.65
C THR A 632 20.81 -7.79 8.89
N LEU A 633 20.59 -8.52 7.80
CA LEU A 633 19.42 -8.38 6.95
C LEU A 633 18.23 -9.13 7.56
N LEU A 634 17.18 -8.40 7.90
CA LEU A 634 15.93 -8.93 8.40
C LEU A 634 15.03 -9.39 7.24
N GLY A 635 14.35 -10.52 7.41
CA GLY A 635 13.33 -11.01 6.47
C GLY A 635 12.02 -10.22 6.54
N GLU A 636 11.02 -10.66 5.77
CA GLU A 636 9.68 -10.08 5.79
C GLU A 636 9.11 -10.01 7.22
N GLN A 637 8.50 -8.86 7.58
CA GLN A 637 7.98 -8.59 8.92
C GLN A 637 9.00 -8.81 10.06
N GLY A 638 10.28 -8.59 9.79
CA GLY A 638 11.35 -8.77 10.77
C GLY A 638 11.63 -10.23 11.14
N ALA A 639 11.37 -11.18 10.24
CA ALA A 639 11.79 -12.56 10.46
C ALA A 639 13.30 -12.61 10.77
N GLY A 640 13.67 -13.30 11.86
CA GLY A 640 15.03 -13.34 12.40
C GLY A 640 15.17 -12.75 13.81
N LEU A 641 14.17 -12.00 14.31
CA LEU A 641 14.12 -11.49 15.69
C LEU A 641 12.93 -12.06 16.46
N SER A 642 13.09 -12.24 17.77
CA SER A 642 12.01 -12.59 18.70
C SER A 642 11.02 -11.43 18.87
N GLY A 643 9.84 -11.70 19.43
CA GLY A 643 8.83 -10.67 19.67
C GLY A 643 9.36 -9.50 20.52
N GLY A 644 10.05 -9.81 21.62
CA GLY A 644 10.63 -8.79 22.50
C GLY A 644 11.80 -8.03 21.87
N GLU A 645 12.61 -8.69 21.05
CA GLU A 645 13.69 -8.03 20.29
C GLU A 645 13.15 -7.03 19.26
N LYS A 646 12.11 -7.40 18.50
CA LYS A 646 11.45 -6.49 17.55
C LYS A 646 10.93 -5.24 18.25
N GLN A 647 10.38 -5.41 19.44
CA GLN A 647 9.85 -4.33 20.22
C GLN A 647 10.93 -3.41 20.78
N ARG A 648 12.01 -3.95 21.36
CA ARG A 648 13.16 -3.13 21.80
C ARG A 648 13.80 -2.37 20.64
N LEU A 649 13.87 -2.97 19.45
CA LEU A 649 14.30 -2.26 18.23
C LEU A 649 13.33 -1.14 17.83
N SER A 650 12.02 -1.35 17.97
CA SER A 650 10.99 -0.31 17.76
C SER A 650 11.10 0.85 18.76
N ILE A 651 11.39 0.54 20.03
CA ILE A 651 11.66 1.52 21.09
C ILE A 651 12.93 2.31 20.76
N ALA A 652 14.02 1.63 20.37
CA ALA A 652 15.26 2.28 19.93
C ALA A 652 15.03 3.21 18.73
N ARG A 653 14.23 2.78 17.74
CA ARG A 653 13.84 3.61 16.59
C ARG A 653 13.11 4.87 17.04
N THR A 654 12.23 4.76 18.05
CA THR A 654 11.48 5.90 18.59
C THR A 654 12.37 6.83 19.41
N LEU A 655 13.33 6.29 20.17
CA LEU A 655 14.35 7.08 20.86
C LEU A 655 15.23 7.87 19.88
N LEU A 656 15.65 7.24 18.78
CA LEU A 656 16.46 7.89 17.75
C LEU A 656 15.70 8.99 17.00
N TYR A 657 14.39 8.81 16.86
CA TYR A 657 13.49 9.78 16.27
C TYR A 657 13.28 11.02 17.16
N ASP A 658 13.39 10.85 18.48
CA ASP A 658 13.25 11.86 19.52
C ASP A 658 11.96 12.73 19.42
N PRO A 659 10.77 12.12 19.48
CA PRO A 659 9.50 12.85 19.42
C PRO A 659 9.21 13.62 20.71
N ARG A 660 8.39 14.68 20.61
CA ARG A 660 7.90 15.46 21.77
C ARG A 660 6.67 14.83 22.42
N VAL A 661 5.82 14.21 21.61
CA VAL A 661 4.65 13.45 22.05
C VAL A 661 4.86 11.98 21.74
N LEU A 662 4.62 11.13 22.72
CA LEU A 662 4.76 9.69 22.62
C LEU A 662 3.41 9.00 22.79
N VAL A 663 3.13 8.04 21.94
CA VAL A 663 2.01 7.12 22.08
C VAL A 663 2.52 5.70 22.24
N LEU A 664 2.08 5.03 23.30
CA LEU A 664 2.37 3.63 23.58
C LEU A 664 1.06 2.85 23.40
N ASP A 665 0.92 2.13 22.28
CA ASP A 665 -0.19 1.20 22.06
C ASP A 665 0.29 -0.20 22.47
N GLU A 666 -0.12 -0.61 23.65
CA GLU A 666 0.48 -1.64 24.48
C GLU A 666 1.03 -2.90 23.81
N ALA A 667 2.16 -3.38 24.32
CA ALA A 667 3.10 -4.08 23.48
C ALA A 667 3.68 -5.36 24.11
N THR A 668 2.94 -6.28 24.75
CA THR A 668 3.61 -7.44 25.39
C THR A 668 2.81 -8.74 25.48
N SER A 669 1.89 -9.04 24.56
CA SER A 669 1.27 -10.38 24.53
C SER A 669 2.26 -11.42 23.98
N ASN A 670 2.54 -12.47 24.77
CA ASN A 670 3.45 -13.61 24.47
C ASN A 670 4.96 -13.34 24.57
N ILE A 671 5.38 -12.53 25.54
CA ILE A 671 6.81 -12.28 25.81
C ILE A 671 7.19 -12.91 27.16
N ASP A 672 8.39 -13.49 27.24
CA ASP A 672 8.95 -14.05 28.47
C ASP A 672 9.20 -12.97 29.53
N ALA A 673 9.28 -13.36 30.80
CA ALA A 673 9.37 -12.42 31.91
C ALA A 673 10.65 -11.56 31.90
N GLU A 674 11.77 -12.13 31.43
CA GLU A 674 13.05 -11.43 31.33
C GLU A 674 13.01 -10.37 30.21
N ALA A 675 12.55 -10.75 29.02
CA ALA A 675 12.34 -9.82 27.93
C ALA A 675 11.31 -8.74 28.31
N GLU A 676 10.23 -9.09 29.02
CA GLU A 676 9.27 -8.10 29.50
C GLU A 676 9.93 -7.05 30.42
N ARG A 677 10.75 -7.49 31.38
CA ARG A 677 11.44 -6.57 32.29
C ARG A 677 12.32 -5.58 31.52
N SER A 678 13.13 -6.08 30.59
CA SER A 678 14.00 -5.23 29.76
C SER A 678 13.22 -4.25 28.89
N ILE A 679 12.03 -4.64 28.39
CA ILE A 679 11.13 -3.75 27.65
C ILE A 679 10.59 -2.64 28.55
N GLN A 680 10.18 -2.96 29.78
CA GLN A 680 9.70 -1.95 30.73
C GLN A 680 10.80 -0.95 31.10
N GLU A 681 12.04 -1.42 31.27
CA GLU A 681 13.19 -0.54 31.49
C GLU A 681 13.42 0.39 30.27
N ALA A 682 13.36 -0.14 29.05
CA ALA A 682 13.46 0.64 27.82
C ALA A 682 12.33 1.67 27.66
N LEU A 683 11.09 1.30 28.02
CA LEU A 683 9.93 2.20 28.01
C LEU A 683 10.08 3.31 29.05
N ALA A 684 10.57 2.99 30.26
CA ALA A 684 10.81 3.98 31.30
C ALA A 684 11.85 5.03 30.88
N VAL A 685 12.86 4.64 30.08
CA VAL A 685 13.81 5.59 29.47
C VAL A 685 13.13 6.43 28.40
N LEU A 686 12.32 5.82 27.54
CA LEU A 686 11.63 6.50 26.44
C LEU A 686 10.61 7.55 26.90
N VAL A 687 9.89 7.33 28.00
CA VAL A 687 8.85 8.25 28.50
C VAL A 687 9.41 9.54 29.13
N ARG A 688 10.64 9.52 29.65
CA ARG A 688 11.20 10.67 30.39
C ARG A 688 11.24 11.94 29.56
N GLY A 689 10.67 13.03 30.10
CA GLY A 689 10.70 14.37 29.50
C GLY A 689 9.82 14.53 28.26
N ARG A 690 8.87 13.61 28.03
CA ARG A 690 7.96 13.62 26.87
C ARG A 690 6.52 13.48 27.32
N THR A 691 5.61 14.21 26.68
CA THR A 691 4.18 14.00 26.88
C THR A 691 3.82 12.62 26.38
N THR A 692 3.25 11.77 27.23
CA THR A 692 3.06 10.35 26.92
C THR A 692 1.60 9.95 27.06
N ILE A 693 1.06 9.27 26.05
CA ILE A 693 -0.25 8.64 26.06
C ILE A 693 -0.05 7.13 25.96
N ALA A 694 -0.28 6.43 27.05
CA ALA A 694 -0.18 4.97 27.10
C ALA A 694 -1.56 4.34 27.11
N ILE A 695 -1.91 3.60 26.05
CA ILE A 695 -3.03 2.65 26.10
C ILE A 695 -2.56 1.47 26.94
N ALA A 696 -3.32 1.07 27.95
CA ALA A 696 -2.91 0.00 28.84
C ALA A 696 -4.01 -1.03 29.15
N HIS A 697 -3.56 -2.28 29.19
CA HIS A 697 -4.14 -3.57 29.50
C HIS A 697 -3.27 -4.26 30.57
N ARG A 698 -2.15 -3.66 31.00
CA ARG A 698 -1.27 -4.08 32.09
C ARG A 698 -1.26 -3.05 33.20
N LEU A 699 -1.35 -3.56 34.43
CA LEU A 699 -1.39 -2.75 35.64
C LEU A 699 -0.09 -1.96 35.87
N SER A 700 1.06 -2.50 35.48
CA SER A 700 2.38 -1.88 35.68
C SER A 700 2.49 -0.54 34.96
N THR A 701 2.06 -0.47 33.70
CA THR A 701 2.02 0.76 32.91
C THR A 701 1.04 1.77 33.48
N LEU A 702 -0.12 1.32 33.96
CA LEU A 702 -1.13 2.20 34.58
C LEU A 702 -0.68 2.78 35.92
N ARG A 703 0.04 2.01 36.74
CA ARG A 703 0.53 2.46 38.06
C ARG A 703 1.54 3.60 37.97
N ASN A 704 2.29 3.67 36.87
CA ASN A 704 3.32 4.68 36.65
C ASN A 704 2.79 5.93 35.92
N ALA A 705 1.52 5.95 35.52
CA ALA A 705 0.92 7.13 34.90
C ALA A 705 0.59 8.19 35.94
N ASP A 706 0.86 9.45 35.61
CA ASP A 706 0.50 10.61 36.45
C ASP A 706 -1.02 10.71 36.62
N ARG A 707 -1.75 10.36 35.56
CA ARG A 707 -3.22 10.34 35.55
C ARG A 707 -3.75 9.25 34.63
N ILE A 708 -4.86 8.64 35.03
CA ILE A 708 -5.53 7.57 34.30
C ILE A 708 -6.88 8.05 33.81
N LEU A 709 -7.21 7.74 32.55
CA LEU A 709 -8.49 8.01 31.91
C LEU A 709 -9.20 6.68 31.64
N ALA A 710 -10.31 6.43 32.34
CA ALA A 710 -11.10 5.21 32.16
C ALA A 710 -12.26 5.45 31.18
N PHE A 711 -12.26 4.72 30.09
CA PHE A 711 -13.27 4.76 29.04
C PHE A 711 -14.23 3.57 29.13
N ASP A 712 -15.53 3.85 28.97
CA ASP A 712 -16.55 2.84 28.77
C ASP A 712 -17.48 3.28 27.64
N ARG A 713 -17.72 2.36 26.68
CA ARG A 713 -18.59 2.59 25.51
C ARG A 713 -18.35 3.95 24.83
N GLY A 714 -17.08 4.32 24.61
CA GLY A 714 -16.73 5.55 23.88
C GLY A 714 -16.81 6.85 24.67
N ARG A 715 -17.17 6.82 25.96
CA ARG A 715 -17.21 7.99 26.85
C ARG A 715 -16.09 7.91 27.87
N LEU A 716 -15.55 9.07 28.26
CA LEU A 716 -14.66 9.20 29.41
C LEU A 716 -15.51 9.21 30.69
N VAL A 717 -15.38 8.19 31.53
CA VAL A 717 -16.24 7.98 32.71
C VAL A 717 -15.53 8.36 34.01
N GLU A 718 -14.25 8.03 34.13
CA GLU A 718 -13.43 8.31 35.31
C GLU A 718 -12.08 8.90 34.90
N GLN A 719 -11.55 9.81 35.72
CA GLN A 719 -10.20 10.33 35.58
C GLN A 719 -9.60 10.63 36.96
N GLY A 720 -8.31 10.32 37.15
CA GLY A 720 -7.61 10.53 38.42
C GLY A 720 -6.34 9.71 38.52
N THR A 721 -5.67 9.76 39.66
CA THR A 721 -4.50 8.92 39.94
C THR A 721 -4.91 7.46 40.20
N HIS A 722 -3.94 6.53 40.15
CA HIS A 722 -4.18 5.12 40.49
C HIS A 722 -4.86 4.94 41.85
N ALA A 723 -4.40 5.68 42.87
CA ALA A 723 -4.92 5.59 44.24
C ALA A 723 -6.35 6.14 44.35
N GLU A 724 -6.62 7.28 43.72
CA GLU A 724 -7.95 7.92 43.71
C GLU A 724 -9.00 7.02 43.05
N LEU A 725 -8.69 6.49 41.86
CA LEU A 725 -9.63 5.66 41.11
C LEU A 725 -9.86 4.29 41.74
N LEU A 726 -8.87 3.75 42.47
CA LEU A 726 -9.04 2.51 43.22
C LEU A 726 -9.91 2.72 44.45
N ALA A 727 -9.76 3.86 45.15
CA ALA A 727 -10.58 4.23 46.29
C ALA A 727 -12.04 4.54 45.91
N ALA A 728 -12.26 5.08 44.71
CA ALA A 728 -13.60 5.36 44.18
C ALA A 728 -14.43 4.10 43.85
N ASP A 729 -13.83 2.90 43.89
CA ASP A 729 -14.44 1.58 43.60
C ASP A 729 -15.25 1.53 42.29
N GLY A 730 -14.79 2.27 41.29
CA GLY A 730 -15.46 2.45 40.01
C GLY A 730 -15.15 1.39 38.94
N ILE A 731 -15.28 1.77 37.66
CA ILE A 731 -14.94 0.93 36.51
C ILE A 731 -13.46 0.56 36.55
N TYR A 732 -12.59 1.51 36.89
CA TYR A 732 -11.16 1.27 37.03
C TYR A 732 -10.85 0.19 38.07
N ALA A 733 -11.37 0.32 39.29
CA ALA A 733 -11.15 -0.65 40.37
C ALA A 733 -11.63 -2.06 39.98
N ARG A 734 -12.74 -2.16 39.24
CA ARG A 734 -13.24 -3.42 38.72
C ARG A 734 -12.28 -4.03 37.68
N LEU A 735 -11.74 -3.24 36.75
CA LEU A 735 -10.76 -3.72 35.77
C LEU A 735 -9.47 -4.22 36.45
N VAL A 736 -9.00 -3.49 37.46
CA VAL A 736 -7.83 -3.89 38.28
C VAL A 736 -8.08 -5.22 38.98
N ARG A 737 -9.24 -5.41 39.62
CA ARG A 737 -9.61 -6.67 40.29
C ARG A 737 -9.62 -7.86 39.32
N ILE A 738 -10.20 -7.67 38.13
CA ILE A 738 -10.25 -8.71 37.08
C ILE A 738 -8.82 -9.09 36.64
N GLN A 739 -7.95 -8.12 36.36
CA GLN A 739 -6.58 -8.40 35.95
C GLN A 739 -5.78 -9.10 37.06
N THR A 740 -5.94 -8.69 38.31
CA THR A 740 -5.24 -9.31 39.45
C THR A 740 -5.71 -10.74 39.71
N GLN A 741 -6.98 -11.06 39.41
CA GLN A 741 -7.51 -12.43 39.49
C GLN A 741 -6.96 -13.32 38.36
N VAL A 742 -6.83 -12.80 37.14
CA VAL A 742 -6.29 -13.53 35.99
C VAL A 742 -4.79 -13.83 36.16
N SER A 743 -4.01 -12.87 36.69
CA SER A 743 -2.57 -13.08 36.95
C SER A 743 -2.26 -14.06 38.11
N LYS A 744 -3.26 -14.49 38.89
CA LYS A 744 -3.08 -15.45 40.01
C LYS A 744 -3.18 -16.92 39.60
N GLN A 745 -3.29 -17.27 38.31
CA GLN A 745 -3.17 -18.67 37.89
C GLN A 745 -1.70 -19.13 38.00
N PRO A 746 -1.42 -20.27 38.67
CA PRO A 746 -0.05 -20.69 38.93
C PRO A 746 0.64 -21.10 37.62
N THR A 747 1.76 -20.46 37.29
CA THR A 747 2.71 -20.98 36.31
C THR A 747 3.44 -22.18 36.93
N VAL A 748 3.88 -23.12 36.10
CA VAL A 748 4.55 -24.37 36.51
C VAL A 748 5.74 -24.13 37.46
N ASP A 749 6.36 -22.94 37.41
CA ASP A 749 7.45 -22.53 38.31
C ASP A 749 7.04 -22.36 39.78
N THR A 750 5.75 -22.10 40.07
CA THR A 750 5.26 -22.01 41.45
C THR A 750 5.10 -23.36 42.17
N LEU A 751 5.41 -24.48 41.50
CA LEU A 751 5.48 -25.81 42.12
C LEU A 751 6.85 -26.14 42.72
N LEU A 752 7.89 -25.35 42.43
CA LEU A 752 9.24 -25.52 42.96
C LEU A 752 9.55 -24.32 43.85
N GLY A 753 9.18 -24.41 45.12
CA GLY A 753 9.12 -23.26 46.02
C GLY A 753 10.46 -22.69 46.47
N GLU A 754 10.40 -21.41 46.88
CA GLU A 754 11.04 -20.85 48.09
C GLU A 754 10.29 -19.56 48.50
N PRO A 755 10.25 -19.19 49.80
CA PRO A 755 9.40 -18.11 50.32
C PRO A 755 9.96 -16.72 50.02
N ALA A 756 9.08 -15.82 49.56
CA ALA A 756 9.40 -14.42 49.28
C ALA A 756 9.86 -13.65 50.54
N ALA A 757 11.00 -12.96 50.43
CA ALA A 757 11.47 -11.96 51.37
C ALA A 757 10.55 -10.71 51.40
N PRO A 758 10.49 -9.96 52.52
CA PRO A 758 9.49 -8.90 52.69
C PRO A 758 9.76 -7.69 51.81
N ALA A 759 8.65 -7.12 51.30
CA ALA A 759 8.62 -5.94 50.44
C ALA A 759 9.08 -4.68 51.19
N GLY A 760 10.18 -4.11 50.71
CA GLY A 760 10.67 -2.78 51.07
C GLY A 760 11.21 -2.07 49.82
N ALA A 761 10.33 -1.73 48.88
CA ALA A 761 10.69 -0.87 47.75
C ALA A 761 10.52 0.59 48.18
N ALA A 762 11.64 1.26 48.42
CA ALA A 762 11.69 2.69 48.68
C ALA A 762 11.09 3.47 47.50
N ALA A 763 10.26 4.46 47.83
CA ALA A 763 9.73 5.42 46.88
C ALA A 763 10.88 6.19 46.21
N VAL A 764 10.85 6.27 44.89
CA VAL A 764 11.74 7.14 44.09
C VAL A 764 11.34 8.59 44.37
N PRO A 765 12.27 9.50 44.75
CA PRO A 765 11.93 10.88 45.01
C PRO A 765 11.56 11.63 43.73
N ALA A 766 10.55 12.50 43.82
CA ALA A 766 10.19 13.44 42.77
C ALA A 766 11.34 14.42 42.49
N VAL A 767 11.78 14.51 41.23
CA VAL A 767 12.85 15.43 40.78
C VAL A 767 12.20 16.74 40.30
N PRO A 768 12.79 17.93 40.57
CA PRO A 768 12.20 19.21 40.19
C PRO A 768 12.15 19.39 38.68
N THR A 769 11.04 19.96 38.19
CA THR A 769 10.83 20.38 36.81
C THR A 769 11.66 21.62 36.49
N GLY A 770 12.64 21.51 35.60
CA GLY A 770 13.40 22.68 35.14
C GLY A 770 14.69 22.43 34.34
N GLU A 771 15.23 21.22 34.32
CA GLU A 771 16.48 20.93 33.58
C GLU A 771 16.25 19.96 32.42
N SER A 772 16.94 20.22 31.30
CA SER A 772 16.97 19.40 30.09
C SER A 772 17.14 17.90 30.40
N ALA A 773 16.49 17.06 29.59
CA ALA A 773 16.46 15.60 29.71
C ALA A 773 17.80 15.00 30.19
N PRO A 774 17.79 14.13 31.23
CA PRO A 774 19.00 13.46 31.67
C PRO A 774 19.51 12.54 30.56
N GLN A 775 20.79 12.68 30.23
CA GLN A 775 21.49 11.92 29.20
C GLN A 775 21.30 10.42 29.46
N ALA A 776 20.85 9.69 28.43
CA ALA A 776 20.86 8.22 28.39
C ALA A 776 22.24 7.68 28.82
N GLU A 777 22.33 6.42 29.26
CA GLU A 777 23.63 5.75 29.45
C GLU A 777 24.55 6.08 28.27
N VAL A 778 25.48 6.99 28.52
CA VAL A 778 26.30 7.56 27.48
C VAL A 778 27.21 6.43 27.05
N ILE A 779 27.27 6.16 25.74
CA ILE A 779 28.29 5.27 25.21
C ILE A 779 29.63 5.76 25.75
N ASP A 780 30.30 4.93 26.56
CA ASP A 780 31.65 5.23 27.01
C ASP A 780 32.59 5.08 25.81
N TRP A 781 32.85 6.18 25.13
CA TRP A 781 33.81 6.24 24.03
C TRP A 781 35.21 6.24 24.63
N LEU A 782 35.92 5.13 24.45
CA LEU A 782 37.26 4.97 24.99
C LEU A 782 38.23 5.94 24.32
N ASP A 783 38.88 6.77 25.13
CA ASP A 783 39.84 7.77 24.65
C ASP A 783 41.27 7.19 24.59
N PRO A 784 41.94 7.22 23.42
CA PRO A 784 43.32 6.76 23.26
C PRO A 784 44.36 7.55 24.09
N ALA A 785 44.02 8.76 24.55
CA ALA A 785 44.89 9.53 25.43
C ALA A 785 44.94 8.95 26.86
N THR A 786 43.83 8.36 27.33
CA THR A 786 43.67 7.89 28.71
C THR A 786 43.70 6.38 28.85
N ARG A 787 43.44 5.64 27.78
CA ARG A 787 43.37 4.17 27.76
C ARG A 787 44.47 3.57 26.88
N ARG A 788 44.87 2.34 27.18
CA ARG A 788 45.84 1.55 26.41
C ARG A 788 45.43 0.08 26.38
N PHE A 789 45.59 -0.57 25.23
CA PHE A 789 45.41 -2.01 25.05
C PHE A 789 46.75 -2.72 25.03
N THR A 790 46.83 -3.82 25.78
CA THR A 790 48.00 -4.70 25.83
C THR A 790 47.55 -6.15 25.77
N VAL A 791 48.51 -7.03 25.45
CA VAL A 791 48.31 -8.48 25.53
C VAL A 791 49.02 -8.95 26.79
N GLY A 792 48.25 -9.38 27.78
CA GLY A 792 48.75 -9.93 29.03
C GLY A 792 49.05 -11.43 28.93
N ASP A 793 49.22 -12.06 30.10
CA ASP A 793 49.52 -13.48 30.20
C ASP A 793 48.49 -14.36 29.49
N HIS A 794 48.97 -15.45 28.88
CA HIS A 794 48.17 -16.37 28.07
C HIS A 794 47.45 -15.72 26.88
N GLY A 795 47.93 -14.58 26.39
CA GLY A 795 47.42 -13.95 25.17
C GLY A 795 46.07 -13.23 25.35
N ARG A 796 45.71 -12.92 26.60
CA ARG A 796 44.47 -12.20 26.95
C ARG A 796 44.61 -10.71 26.62
N LEU A 797 43.56 -10.14 26.06
CA LEU A 797 43.49 -8.69 25.86
C LEU A 797 43.23 -8.01 27.20
N GLU A 798 44.02 -6.99 27.53
CA GLU A 798 43.90 -6.20 28.76
C GLU A 798 43.75 -4.70 28.41
N LEU A 799 42.95 -4.00 29.21
CA LEU A 799 42.77 -2.55 29.13
C LEU A 799 43.43 -1.90 30.35
N HIS A 800 44.30 -0.91 30.12
CA HIS A 800 45.04 -0.19 31.15
C HIS A 800 44.76 1.31 31.09
N ALA A 801 44.83 1.96 32.26
CA ALA A 801 44.86 3.41 32.33
C ALA A 801 46.26 3.93 31.98
N ARG A 802 46.36 4.97 31.16
CA ARG A 802 47.65 5.63 30.83
C ARG A 802 48.15 6.53 31.96
N ALA A 803 47.26 7.10 32.77
CA ALA A 803 47.61 7.96 33.91
C ALA A 803 47.72 7.16 35.21
N GLY A 804 48.88 7.22 35.88
CA GLY A 804 49.15 6.54 37.16
C GLY A 804 49.49 5.04 36.99
N ALA A 805 50.77 4.69 37.14
CA ALA A 805 51.32 3.31 37.26
C ALA A 805 50.85 2.21 36.26
N GLY A 806 50.11 2.52 35.19
CA GLY A 806 49.62 1.51 34.26
C GLY A 806 48.59 0.57 34.87
N THR A 807 47.78 1.04 35.83
CA THR A 807 46.80 0.21 36.55
C THR A 807 45.87 -0.51 35.56
N ARG A 808 45.80 -1.84 35.69
CA ARG A 808 44.93 -2.70 34.88
C ARG A 808 43.47 -2.44 35.25
N ILE A 809 42.67 -2.09 34.25
CA ILE A 809 41.23 -1.82 34.41
C ILE A 809 40.47 -3.14 34.30
N ALA A 810 40.73 -3.91 33.24
CA ALA A 810 40.06 -5.19 32.99
C ALA A 810 40.96 -6.12 32.17
N ALA A 811 40.75 -7.43 32.34
CA ALA A 811 41.50 -8.48 31.66
C ALA A 811 40.57 -9.52 31.05
N GLY A 812 41.00 -10.18 29.97
CA GLY A 812 40.19 -11.15 29.25
C GLY A 812 39.24 -10.52 28.23
N LEU A 813 39.57 -9.34 27.72
CA LEU A 813 38.66 -8.60 26.86
C LEU A 813 38.52 -9.21 25.47
N PHE A 814 37.43 -8.90 24.78
CA PHE A 814 37.26 -9.16 23.37
C PHE A 814 36.58 -7.98 22.67
N VAL A 815 36.76 -7.90 21.36
CA VAL A 815 36.28 -6.78 20.55
C VAL A 815 35.36 -7.30 19.46
N LEU A 816 34.18 -6.71 19.34
CA LEU A 816 33.18 -7.03 18.31
C LEU A 816 32.94 -5.84 17.38
N PRO A 817 32.96 -6.03 16.05
CA PRO A 817 32.55 -4.99 15.12
C PRO A 817 31.03 -4.83 15.10
N THR A 818 30.53 -3.60 15.27
CA THR A 818 29.08 -3.33 15.20
C THR A 818 28.58 -3.08 13.77
N PHE A 819 29.47 -2.65 12.88
CA PHE A 819 29.25 -2.46 11.44
C PHE A 819 30.38 -3.16 10.65
N PRO A 820 30.42 -4.50 10.64
CA PRO A 820 31.52 -5.28 10.07
C PRO A 820 31.74 -5.07 8.57
N ALA A 821 30.74 -4.63 7.81
CA ALA A 821 30.82 -4.43 6.38
C ALA A 821 31.14 -2.97 6.02
N SER A 822 30.30 -2.01 6.42
CA SER A 822 30.50 -0.60 6.07
C SER A 822 31.63 0.09 6.84
N HIS A 823 31.84 -0.24 8.12
CA HIS A 823 32.84 0.41 9.00
C HIS A 823 33.71 -0.63 9.73
N PRO A 824 34.49 -1.46 9.02
CA PRO A 824 35.21 -2.60 9.60
C PRO A 824 36.28 -2.23 10.64
N GLN A 825 36.71 -0.97 10.67
CA GLN A 825 37.69 -0.44 11.63
C GLN A 825 37.11 0.68 12.52
N GLY A 826 35.80 0.88 12.50
CA GLY A 826 35.11 1.88 13.31
C GLY A 826 34.02 1.24 14.16
N TYR A 827 33.55 1.98 15.16
CA TYR A 827 32.43 1.58 16.03
C TYR A 827 32.60 0.17 16.60
N LEU A 828 33.74 -0.11 17.22
CA LEU A 828 34.06 -1.42 17.80
C LEU A 828 33.59 -1.48 19.25
N SER A 829 32.82 -2.50 19.61
CA SER A 829 32.35 -2.76 20.97
C SER A 829 33.41 -3.55 21.74
N VAL A 830 33.92 -3.00 22.84
CA VAL A 830 34.92 -3.64 23.71
C VAL A 830 34.20 -4.27 24.88
N ARG A 831 34.30 -5.60 24.99
CA ARG A 831 33.51 -6.40 25.91
C ARG A 831 34.38 -7.24 26.84
N GLY A 832 33.82 -7.53 28.01
CA GLY A 832 34.42 -8.40 29.02
C GLY A 832 33.32 -9.17 29.74
N TRP A 833 33.64 -9.61 30.95
CA TRP A 833 32.70 -10.29 31.83
C TRP A 833 32.60 -9.54 33.16
N ASN A 834 31.39 -9.45 33.71
CA ASN A 834 31.17 -8.95 35.04
C ASN A 834 31.48 -10.04 36.10
N GLU A 835 31.37 -9.70 37.39
CA GLU A 835 31.61 -10.65 38.50
C GLU A 835 30.62 -11.83 38.53
N ALA A 836 29.43 -11.66 37.93
CA ALA A 836 28.42 -12.70 37.79
C ALA A 836 28.69 -13.65 36.60
N GLY A 837 29.69 -13.35 35.76
CA GLY A 837 30.02 -14.12 34.57
C GLY A 837 29.25 -13.71 33.31
N ASP A 838 28.39 -12.70 33.38
CA ASP A 838 27.67 -12.18 32.22
C ASP A 838 28.57 -11.31 31.36
N GLU A 839 28.37 -11.41 30.05
CA GLU A 839 29.00 -10.52 29.08
C GLU A 839 28.54 -9.07 29.32
N CYS A 840 29.50 -8.16 29.50
CA CYS A 840 29.24 -6.73 29.61
C CYS A 840 30.11 -5.93 28.63
N GLU A 841 29.59 -4.81 28.16
CA GLU A 841 30.38 -3.86 27.40
C GLU A 841 31.09 -2.88 28.34
N LEU A 842 32.40 -2.71 28.13
CA LEU A 842 33.25 -1.81 28.91
C LEU A 842 33.45 -0.46 28.23
N GLY A 843 33.14 -0.36 26.94
CA GLY A 843 33.25 0.87 26.16
C GLY A 843 33.30 0.58 24.66
N MET A 844 33.35 1.65 23.87
CA MET A 844 33.41 1.58 22.41
C MET A 844 34.59 2.36 21.84
N ILE A 845 35.15 1.87 20.74
CA ILE A 845 36.16 2.55 19.94
C ILE A 845 35.48 3.17 18.73
N GLU A 846 35.52 4.50 18.59
CA GLU A 846 34.88 5.21 17.49
C GLU A 846 35.60 4.98 16.16
N ALA A 847 36.89 5.27 16.12
CA ALA A 847 37.75 4.99 14.97
C ALA A 847 39.06 4.39 15.43
N LEU A 848 39.41 3.23 14.86
CA LEU A 848 40.67 2.58 15.17
C LEU A 848 41.87 3.41 14.70
N ALA A 849 41.70 4.26 13.69
CA ALA A 849 42.76 5.10 13.14
C ALA A 849 43.39 6.04 14.18
N ASP A 850 42.60 6.51 15.14
CA ASP A 850 42.99 7.47 16.19
C ASP A 850 43.86 6.83 17.29
N TRP A 851 43.93 5.50 17.31
CA TRP A 851 44.73 4.77 18.28
C TRP A 851 46.19 4.64 17.81
N PRO A 852 47.16 4.63 18.76
CA PRO A 852 48.55 4.36 18.45
C PRO A 852 48.74 3.00 17.77
N GLU A 853 49.75 2.88 16.92
CA GLU A 853 49.97 1.69 16.08
C GLU A 853 50.03 0.38 16.88
N ALA A 854 50.72 0.38 18.02
CA ALA A 854 50.80 -0.79 18.90
C ALA A 854 49.42 -1.25 19.41
N ASP A 855 48.55 -0.32 19.81
CA ASP A 855 47.19 -0.62 20.25
C ASP A 855 46.33 -1.12 19.07
N ARG A 856 46.47 -0.49 17.89
CA ARG A 856 45.72 -0.87 16.68
C ARG A 856 45.95 -2.32 16.28
N ASP A 857 47.20 -2.78 16.32
CA ASP A 857 47.54 -4.15 15.92
C ASP A 857 46.97 -5.18 16.90
N VAL A 858 47.00 -4.87 18.18
CA VAL A 858 46.38 -5.69 19.24
C VAL A 858 44.86 -5.79 19.03
N ILE A 859 44.19 -4.66 18.79
CA ILE A 859 42.73 -4.63 18.56
C ILE A 859 42.37 -5.36 17.26
N ARG A 860 43.12 -5.15 16.16
CA ARG A 860 42.89 -5.89 14.89
C ARG A 860 43.04 -7.39 15.10
N ALA A 861 44.05 -7.82 15.83
CA ALA A 861 44.23 -9.24 16.16
C ALA A 861 43.05 -9.78 16.97
N ALA A 862 42.54 -9.01 17.93
CA ALA A 862 41.37 -9.39 18.73
C ALA A 862 40.10 -9.54 17.87
N VAL A 863 39.83 -8.59 16.97
CA VAL A 863 38.69 -8.66 16.04
C VAL A 863 38.81 -9.89 15.11
N ARG A 864 39.99 -10.15 14.53
CA ARG A 864 40.22 -11.30 13.64
C ARG A 864 40.02 -12.65 14.33
N ARG A 865 40.25 -12.75 15.64
CA ARG A 865 40.00 -13.98 16.42
C ARG A 865 38.51 -14.30 16.57
N ARG A 866 37.64 -13.28 16.55
CA ARG A 866 36.18 -13.42 16.76
C ARG A 866 35.38 -13.38 15.45
N ALA A 867 35.82 -12.58 14.48
CA ALA A 867 35.20 -12.46 13.17
C ALA A 867 36.11 -13.09 12.11
N LEU A 868 35.80 -14.35 11.74
CA LEU A 868 36.51 -15.02 10.66
C LEU A 868 36.04 -14.47 9.32
N VAL A 869 36.85 -13.58 8.74
CA VAL A 869 36.62 -12.96 7.44
C VAL A 869 37.85 -13.21 6.57
N ARG A 870 37.66 -13.86 5.42
CA ARG A 870 38.76 -14.24 4.52
C ARG A 870 38.89 -13.25 3.38
N SER A 871 40.11 -12.83 3.06
CA SER A 871 40.34 -11.90 1.95
C SER A 871 40.55 -12.65 0.64
N ILE A 872 39.72 -12.37 -0.36
CA ILE A 872 39.91 -12.81 -1.75
C ILE A 872 40.92 -11.89 -2.42
N ARG A 873 41.91 -12.47 -3.09
CA ARG A 873 42.96 -11.78 -3.85
C ARG A 873 42.85 -11.98 -5.36
N ARG A 874 42.31 -13.12 -5.81
CA ARG A 874 42.07 -13.44 -7.23
C ARG A 874 40.77 -14.19 -7.42
N VAL A 875 40.17 -14.04 -8.60
CA VAL A 875 38.99 -14.79 -9.03
C VAL A 875 39.36 -15.51 -10.33
N HIS A 876 39.66 -16.81 -10.23
CA HIS A 876 40.07 -17.62 -11.38
C HIS A 876 38.90 -18.04 -12.26
N GLY A 877 37.73 -18.21 -11.66
CA GLY A 877 36.56 -18.80 -12.30
C GLY A 877 35.27 -18.33 -11.64
N ALA A 878 34.21 -18.19 -12.43
CA ALA A 878 32.88 -17.85 -11.95
C ALA A 878 31.84 -18.54 -12.84
N THR A 879 31.05 -19.45 -12.26
CA THR A 879 30.01 -20.21 -12.96
C THR A 879 28.68 -20.08 -12.24
N LEU A 880 27.66 -19.62 -12.96
CA LEU A 880 26.30 -19.49 -12.44
C LEU A 880 25.47 -20.71 -12.90
N ALA A 881 24.98 -21.51 -11.96
CA ALA A 881 24.13 -22.67 -12.23
C ALA A 881 23.00 -22.77 -11.21
N HIS A 882 21.77 -22.98 -11.68
CA HIS A 882 20.58 -23.22 -10.82
C HIS A 882 20.34 -22.16 -9.72
N GLY A 883 20.74 -20.90 -9.96
CA GLY A 883 20.61 -19.82 -8.98
C GLY A 883 21.70 -19.78 -7.91
N TYR A 884 22.78 -20.53 -8.08
CA TYR A 884 23.99 -20.46 -7.27
C TYR A 884 25.17 -20.02 -8.13
N LEU A 885 26.03 -19.16 -7.56
CA LEU A 885 27.25 -18.69 -8.18
C LEU A 885 28.43 -19.37 -7.48
N ASP A 886 29.13 -20.21 -8.23
CA ASP A 886 30.36 -20.86 -7.80
C ASP A 886 31.55 -20.01 -8.26
N LEU A 887 32.34 -19.55 -7.30
CA LEU A 887 33.54 -18.75 -7.51
C LEU A 887 34.76 -19.60 -7.15
N ASP A 888 35.71 -19.73 -8.07
CA ASP A 888 37.03 -20.28 -7.78
C ASP A 888 37.97 -19.13 -7.42
N VAL A 889 38.26 -18.98 -6.13
CA VAL A 889 38.95 -17.81 -5.60
C VAL A 889 40.28 -18.19 -4.95
N GLU A 890 41.26 -17.32 -5.09
CA GLU A 890 42.49 -17.37 -4.30
C GLU A 890 42.33 -16.46 -3.09
N SER A 891 42.36 -17.04 -1.88
CA SER A 891 42.26 -16.29 -0.62
C SER A 891 43.58 -16.28 0.15
N ASP A 892 43.61 -15.54 1.24
CA ASP A 892 44.64 -15.56 2.28
C ASP A 892 45.04 -16.95 2.83
N VAL A 893 44.19 -17.97 2.67
CA VAL A 893 44.49 -19.37 3.07
C VAL A 893 44.60 -20.33 1.89
N GLY A 894 44.81 -19.81 0.69
CA GLY A 894 44.97 -20.56 -0.55
C GLY A 894 43.72 -20.59 -1.43
N ARG A 895 43.80 -21.36 -2.53
CA ARG A 895 42.73 -21.47 -3.53
C ARG A 895 41.60 -22.37 -3.04
N ARG A 896 40.36 -21.89 -3.10
CA ARG A 896 39.15 -22.62 -2.67
C ARG A 896 37.93 -22.24 -3.52
N PRO A 897 36.98 -23.17 -3.72
CA PRO A 897 35.68 -22.83 -4.25
C PRO A 897 34.83 -22.12 -3.18
N VAL A 898 34.04 -21.13 -3.61
CA VAL A 898 33.07 -20.39 -2.80
C VAL A 898 31.74 -20.42 -3.53
N THR A 899 30.74 -21.06 -2.93
CA THR A 899 29.39 -21.15 -3.51
C THR A 899 28.46 -20.20 -2.77
N ILE A 900 27.88 -19.25 -3.50
CA ILE A 900 26.90 -18.31 -2.94
C ILE A 900 25.54 -18.51 -3.62
N ARG A 901 24.45 -18.30 -2.88
CA ARG A 901 23.13 -18.18 -3.52
C ARG A 901 23.08 -16.86 -4.29
N TRP A 902 22.80 -16.90 -5.59
CA TRP A 902 22.84 -15.74 -6.48
C TRP A 902 21.64 -14.82 -6.25
N THR A 903 21.72 -14.06 -5.16
CA THR A 903 20.69 -13.14 -4.67
C THR A 903 21.37 -11.90 -4.08
N GLN A 904 20.75 -10.73 -4.21
CA GLN A 904 21.30 -9.46 -3.72
C GLN A 904 21.61 -9.45 -2.22
N SER A 905 20.99 -10.32 -1.42
CA SER A 905 21.22 -10.38 0.03
C SER A 905 22.51 -11.07 0.46
N GLN A 906 23.18 -11.79 -0.45
CA GLN A 906 24.40 -12.55 -0.14
C GLN A 906 25.70 -11.78 -0.46
N VAL A 907 25.57 -10.58 -1.04
CA VAL A 907 26.70 -9.69 -1.30
C VAL A 907 26.37 -8.29 -0.79
N VAL A 908 27.23 -7.75 0.05
CA VAL A 908 27.08 -6.41 0.63
C VAL A 908 28.34 -5.57 0.37
N ASP A 909 28.20 -4.25 0.37
CA ASP A 909 29.35 -3.34 0.25
C ASP A 909 30.27 -3.46 1.46
N PHE A 910 31.58 -3.52 1.20
CA PHE A 910 32.60 -3.58 2.24
C PHE A 910 33.49 -2.34 2.17
N GLY A 911 33.38 -1.45 3.15
CA GLY A 911 33.97 -0.11 3.10
C GLY A 911 33.49 0.69 1.88
N ALA A 912 34.36 1.57 1.34
CA ALA A 912 34.01 2.44 0.22
C ALA A 912 34.08 1.77 -1.17
N THR A 913 34.94 0.76 -1.33
CA THR A 913 35.30 0.22 -2.65
C THR A 913 35.35 -1.30 -2.72
N GLY A 914 35.07 -1.99 -1.62
CA GLY A 914 35.13 -3.45 -1.51
C GLY A 914 33.75 -4.11 -1.53
N LYS A 915 33.75 -5.45 -1.52
CA LYS A 915 32.54 -6.28 -1.37
C LYS A 915 32.77 -7.38 -0.35
N MET A 916 31.73 -7.70 0.43
CA MET A 916 31.66 -8.87 1.30
C MET A 916 30.65 -9.88 0.72
N LEU A 917 31.04 -11.14 0.64
CA LEU A 917 30.24 -12.26 0.20
C LEU A 917 29.97 -13.20 1.36
N ILE A 918 28.77 -13.76 1.39
CA ILE A 918 28.33 -14.77 2.34
C ILE A 918 28.02 -16.04 1.55
N ASP A 919 28.73 -17.13 1.86
CA ASP A 919 28.53 -18.41 1.18
C ASP A 919 27.36 -19.21 1.78
N THR A 920 27.03 -20.35 1.17
CA THR A 920 25.94 -21.22 1.62
C THR A 920 26.15 -21.82 3.01
N GLU A 921 27.37 -21.76 3.53
CA GLU A 921 27.74 -22.20 4.88
C GLU A 921 27.87 -21.01 5.85
N GLU A 922 27.45 -19.81 5.42
CA GLU A 922 27.55 -18.55 6.16
C GLU A 922 28.98 -18.06 6.45
N ASN A 923 29.99 -18.60 5.75
CA ASN A 923 31.35 -18.06 5.83
C ASN A 923 31.43 -16.71 5.08
N ARG A 924 32.32 -15.84 5.58
CA ARG A 924 32.47 -14.47 5.09
C ARG A 924 33.75 -14.31 4.30
N TRP A 925 33.59 -13.82 3.08
CA TRP A 925 34.68 -13.56 2.16
C TRP A 925 34.66 -12.10 1.75
N VAL A 926 35.80 -11.42 1.72
CA VAL A 926 35.87 -9.99 1.37
C VAL A 926 36.87 -9.76 0.26
N ILE A 927 36.51 -8.84 -0.64
CA ILE A 927 37.43 -8.16 -1.54
C ILE A 927 37.57 -6.75 -0.96
N PRO A 928 38.67 -6.42 -0.24
CA PRO A 928 38.78 -5.14 0.47
C PRO A 928 38.68 -3.91 -0.43
N ARG A 929 39.25 -3.99 -1.64
CA ARG A 929 39.10 -3.01 -2.70
C ARG A 929 38.97 -3.75 -4.02
N LEU A 930 37.93 -3.45 -4.80
CA LEU A 930 37.74 -4.05 -6.13
C LEU A 930 38.87 -3.69 -7.11
N ASP A 931 39.53 -2.55 -6.91
CA ASP A 931 40.67 -2.11 -7.72
C ASP A 931 41.93 -2.95 -7.49
N ASP A 932 42.00 -3.71 -6.40
CA ASP A 932 43.15 -4.56 -6.08
C ASP A 932 43.08 -5.92 -6.82
N LEU A 933 41.93 -6.24 -7.42
CA LEU A 933 41.79 -7.40 -8.30
C LEU A 933 42.43 -7.12 -9.67
N PRO A 934 43.06 -8.12 -10.30
CA PRO A 934 43.46 -8.02 -11.70
C PRO A 934 42.28 -7.60 -12.59
N PRO A 935 42.47 -6.78 -13.65
CA PRO A 935 41.37 -6.25 -14.46
C PRO A 935 40.42 -7.33 -15.01
N ALA A 936 40.96 -8.47 -15.45
CA ALA A 936 40.18 -9.60 -15.95
C ALA A 936 39.32 -10.26 -14.85
N ASP A 937 39.93 -10.53 -13.69
CA ASP A 937 39.25 -11.08 -12.51
C ASP A 937 38.14 -10.14 -12.02
N ARG A 938 38.41 -8.82 -12.03
CA ARG A 938 37.44 -7.78 -11.67
C ARG A 938 36.26 -7.76 -12.64
N GLU A 939 36.50 -7.76 -13.95
CA GLU A 939 35.44 -7.79 -14.96
C GLU A 939 34.60 -9.06 -14.82
N GLN A 940 35.25 -10.20 -14.61
CA GLN A 940 34.59 -11.49 -14.39
C GLN A 940 33.73 -11.49 -13.12
N PHE A 941 34.23 -10.92 -12.03
CA PHE A 941 33.48 -10.77 -10.79
C PHE A 941 32.28 -9.84 -10.96
N LEU A 942 32.50 -8.64 -11.51
CA LEU A 942 31.45 -7.64 -11.72
C LEU A 942 30.39 -8.15 -12.72
N ARG A 943 30.73 -9.00 -13.68
CA ARG A 943 29.74 -9.59 -14.60
C ARG A 943 28.60 -10.30 -13.86
N TYR A 944 28.88 -10.95 -12.73
CA TYR A 944 27.87 -11.70 -11.96
C TYR A 944 27.42 -10.99 -10.69
N VAL A 945 28.22 -10.04 -10.19
CA VAL A 945 28.05 -9.37 -8.90
C VAL A 945 28.02 -7.85 -9.09
N TYR A 946 27.21 -7.39 -10.05
CA TYR A 946 26.91 -5.97 -10.23
C TYR A 946 25.45 -5.70 -9.89
N TRP A 947 25.25 -5.16 -8.70
CA TRP A 947 24.01 -4.56 -8.24
C TRP A 947 24.34 -3.34 -7.39
#